data_AF-A0A2G8SVQ7-F1
#
_entry.id   AF-A0A2G8SVQ7-F1
#
_cell.length_a   1.000
_cell.length_b   1.000
_cell.length_c   1.000
_cell.angle_alpha   90.00
_cell.angle_beta   90.00
_cell.angle_gamma   90.00
#
_symmetry.space_group_name_H-M   'P 1'
#
loop_
_entity.id
_entity.type
_entity.pdbx_description
1 polymer ?
#
loop_
_entity_poly.entity_id
_entity_poly.type
_entity_poly.pdbx_seq_one_letter_code
_entity_poly.pdbx_strand_id
1 'polypeptide(L)'
;MKFHPTLTAALLTCILAGSPAWAAINASKLGASYDATNANVTFKVYSSRASRIELLLYSTATGTVEKARYVMTLGTGGVWNSSIPVTTLNGQGLTGTLYYGYRAWGPNWPYSTSWVKGSATGFISDIDASGNRFNPNKLLTDPYARELSHDPTTSTMNNGTIYASGATYRNIDTGNMAPKGIVLAGDTQSIGTKPTRALKDDIVYETHVRGLTMNDASITAAHRGTYKGAGLKAAYLASLGVTAIEFLPVQETQNDTNDSDPNTSAGDNYWGYMTLNYFAPDRRYAYDKTAGGPTREFKEMVKAYHDQGIKVLIDVVYNHTGEGGAWSPTDKTTYNIYGMRGLDNPTYYSLTTDLQSSWDNTGVGGNYNSRNAIAQNLIVDSLAYWRDTLGVDGYRFDLASVLGNTCQHGCYNFDKMDSGNALNRIVAELSPRPGTGGSGVDLIAEPWAIGGNSYQVGGFPSGWAEWNGMYRDTVRQAQNKLGSVAVTAGQLATRFSGSSDLYGDDGRKPWHSVNFITAHDGFSLKDLYSCNSKSNLQAWPYGPSDGGDDNNNSWDQGGIAADQRRAARNGLALMMLSAGVPMLVGGDEALHSMNCNNNPYNLDSSANWLGWSWNTDQSNFQSFSKGMIAFRKAHPALRPANFYSSVDNNSNAMEQLRWFKPDGGMADATYFNDAANHAIAWRIDGSEFGDSAAAIYVAHNAWSAQVNFTLPWPGAGKTWHRVTDTCTWAEGATQVRAPGTEVLVGGENTVYGVCGRGSLVLIAK
;
A
#
# COMPACT_ATOMS: atom_id res chain seq x y z
N MET A 1 45.73 -60.39 -20.84
CA MET A 1 45.57 -59.11 -21.56
C MET A 1 45.20 -58.04 -20.54
N LYS A 2 45.87 -56.89 -20.63
CA LYS A 2 45.70 -55.68 -19.80
C LYS A 2 44.28 -55.11 -19.92
N PHE A 3 43.73 -54.52 -18.87
CA PHE A 3 43.53 -53.06 -18.74
C PHE A 3 42.77 -52.71 -17.43
N HIS A 4 43.30 -51.75 -16.69
CA HIS A 4 42.66 -51.06 -15.57
C HIS A 4 41.47 -50.20 -16.03
N PRO A 5 40.49 -49.92 -15.15
CA PRO A 5 39.77 -48.67 -15.16
C PRO A 5 40.15 -47.83 -13.95
N THR A 6 40.76 -46.68 -14.24
CA THR A 6 40.97 -45.54 -13.36
C THR A 6 39.64 -44.99 -12.84
N LEU A 7 39.48 -44.91 -11.51
CA LEU A 7 38.46 -44.10 -10.85
C LEU A 7 38.91 -42.63 -10.90
N THR A 8 38.30 -41.83 -11.77
CA THR A 8 38.43 -40.37 -11.74
C THR A 8 37.38 -39.83 -10.77
N ALA A 9 37.82 -39.46 -9.56
CA ALA A 9 37.01 -38.68 -8.64
C ALA A 9 36.90 -37.24 -9.19
N ALA A 10 35.75 -36.89 -9.74
CA ALA A 10 35.41 -35.51 -10.03
C ALA A 10 35.06 -34.83 -8.69
N LEU A 11 36.00 -34.04 -8.16
CA LEU A 11 35.71 -33.08 -7.09
C LEU A 11 34.73 -32.05 -7.68
N LEU A 12 33.45 -32.18 -7.35
CA LEU A 12 32.47 -31.12 -7.54
C LEU A 12 32.80 -30.04 -6.50
N THR A 13 33.64 -29.07 -6.87
CA THR A 13 33.72 -27.79 -6.16
C THR A 13 32.38 -27.09 -6.35
N CYS A 14 31.45 -27.28 -5.42
CA CYS A 14 30.35 -26.36 -5.20
C CYS A 14 30.97 -25.00 -4.87
N ILE A 15 31.09 -24.15 -5.89
CA ILE A 15 31.23 -22.71 -5.68
C ILE A 15 29.89 -22.30 -5.07
N LEU A 16 29.83 -22.25 -3.73
CA LEU A 16 28.86 -21.44 -3.01
C LEU A 16 29.09 -20.01 -3.51
N ALA A 17 28.36 -19.60 -4.54
CA ALA A 17 28.19 -18.21 -4.86
C ALA A 17 27.56 -17.59 -3.62
N GLY A 18 28.39 -16.96 -2.78
CA GLY A 18 27.91 -16.24 -1.62
C GLY A 18 26.87 -15.25 -2.08
N SER A 19 25.74 -15.20 -1.39
CA SER A 19 24.75 -14.13 -1.56
C SER A 19 25.50 -12.79 -1.58
N PRO A 20 25.14 -11.84 -2.46
CA PRO A 20 25.81 -10.55 -2.49
C PRO A 20 25.83 -9.97 -1.07
N ALA A 21 26.97 -9.47 -0.62
CA ALA A 21 27.08 -8.85 0.69
C ALA A 21 26.35 -7.49 0.63
N TRP A 22 25.10 -7.47 1.04
CA TRP A 22 24.33 -6.24 1.20
C TRP A 22 24.89 -5.42 2.36
N ALA A 23 24.74 -4.10 2.30
CA ALA A 23 25.07 -3.27 3.45
C ALA A 23 24.14 -3.61 4.62
N ALA A 24 24.64 -3.64 5.86
CA ALA A 24 23.75 -3.75 7.01
C ALA A 24 22.80 -2.54 7.06
N ILE A 25 21.57 -2.75 7.57
CA ILE A 25 20.60 -1.68 7.83
C ILE A 25 21.27 -0.54 8.61
N ASN A 26 21.14 0.68 8.09
CA ASN A 26 21.65 1.91 8.66
C ASN A 26 23.17 1.90 8.95
N ALA A 27 23.97 1.18 8.15
CA ALA A 27 25.42 1.04 8.34
C ALA A 27 26.16 2.39 8.44
N SER A 28 25.74 3.38 7.65
CA SER A 28 26.35 4.72 7.62
C SER A 28 25.82 5.68 8.69
N LYS A 29 24.73 5.32 9.38
CA LYS A 29 24.02 6.17 10.35
C LYS A 29 23.69 7.55 9.75
N LEU A 30 23.09 7.58 8.56
CA LEU A 30 22.74 8.81 7.85
C LEU A 30 21.62 9.58 8.58
N GLY A 31 21.48 10.86 8.26
CA GLY A 31 20.55 11.78 8.90
C GLY A 31 21.19 12.64 9.99
N ALA A 32 20.35 13.38 10.71
CA ALA A 32 20.72 14.18 11.87
C ALA A 32 20.30 13.48 13.17
N SER A 33 21.21 13.41 14.15
CA SER A 33 20.91 12.80 15.45
C SER A 33 21.72 13.44 16.58
N TYR A 34 21.08 13.54 17.75
CA TYR A 34 21.80 13.78 19.00
C TYR A 34 22.60 12.53 19.39
N ASP A 35 23.76 12.75 20.03
CA ASP A 35 24.43 11.66 20.75
C ASP A 35 23.61 11.22 21.98
N ALA A 36 24.00 10.10 22.61
CA ALA A 36 23.27 9.54 23.75
C ALA A 36 23.19 10.48 24.96
N THR A 37 24.08 11.47 25.06
CA THR A 37 24.11 12.47 26.15
C THR A 37 23.41 13.78 25.77
N ASN A 38 22.91 13.89 24.53
CA ASN A 38 22.44 15.12 23.91
C ASN A 38 23.48 16.26 23.96
N ALA A 39 24.77 15.94 23.99
CA ALA A 39 25.85 16.94 24.07
C ALA A 39 26.30 17.40 22.69
N ASN A 40 26.15 16.57 21.66
CA ASN A 40 26.47 16.88 20.28
C ASN A 40 25.32 16.49 19.35
N VAL A 41 25.20 17.22 18.24
CA VAL A 41 24.37 16.84 17.10
C VAL A 41 25.29 16.47 15.96
N THR A 42 25.11 15.27 15.39
CA THR A 42 25.85 14.81 14.22
C THR A 42 24.93 14.76 13.01
N PHE A 43 25.38 15.37 11.92
CA PHE A 43 24.71 15.41 10.63
C PHE A 43 25.52 14.58 9.65
N LYS A 44 24.86 13.64 8.95
CA LYS A 44 25.48 12.82 7.91
C LYS A 44 24.58 12.73 6.68
N VAL A 45 25.13 13.06 5.52
CA VAL A 45 24.39 13.00 4.24
C VAL A 45 25.27 12.39 3.16
N TYR A 46 24.68 11.57 2.29
CA TYR A 46 25.39 10.96 1.17
C TYR A 46 25.35 11.86 -0.07
N SER A 47 26.49 11.99 -0.74
CA SER A 47 26.60 12.43 -2.13
C SER A 47 27.97 12.04 -2.68
N SER A 48 27.98 11.23 -3.74
CA SER A 48 29.18 10.79 -4.44
C SER A 48 29.72 11.82 -5.42
N ARG A 49 28.88 12.78 -5.82
CA ARG A 49 29.20 13.74 -6.88
C ARG A 49 29.38 15.17 -6.37
N ALA A 50 28.98 15.47 -5.12
CA ALA A 50 29.20 16.80 -4.59
C ALA A 50 30.69 17.12 -4.47
N SER A 51 31.07 18.35 -4.80
CA SER A 51 32.40 18.91 -4.56
C SER A 51 32.46 19.69 -3.24
N ARG A 52 31.30 20.10 -2.71
CA ARG A 52 31.14 20.75 -1.41
C ARG A 52 29.71 20.57 -0.92
N ILE A 53 29.54 20.34 0.37
CA ILE A 53 28.25 20.44 1.05
C ILE A 53 28.37 21.39 2.23
N GLU A 54 27.42 22.30 2.35
CA GLU A 54 27.24 23.14 3.52
C GLU A 54 25.96 22.73 4.25
N LEU A 55 26.07 22.52 5.56
CA LEU A 55 24.96 22.42 6.50
C LEU A 55 24.52 23.82 6.90
N LEU A 56 23.22 24.09 6.80
CA LEU A 56 22.60 25.35 7.21
C LEU A 56 21.64 25.09 8.37
N LEU A 57 21.76 25.86 9.45
CA LEU A 57 20.95 25.72 10.66
C LEU A 57 20.06 26.94 10.87
N TYR A 58 18.81 26.71 11.24
CA TYR A 58 17.77 27.73 11.38
C TYR A 58 17.08 27.63 12.74
N SER A 59 16.68 28.78 13.29
CA SER A 59 15.86 28.86 14.52
C SER A 59 14.36 28.84 14.24
N THR A 60 13.94 29.04 12.99
CA THR A 60 12.54 28.99 12.54
C THR A 60 12.43 28.15 11.26
N ALA A 61 11.24 27.60 11.00
CA ALA A 61 10.99 26.80 9.80
C ALA A 61 11.09 27.64 8.51
N THR A 62 10.55 28.86 8.55
CA THR A 62 10.40 29.76 7.39
C THR A 62 10.77 31.20 7.73
N GLY A 63 10.87 32.05 6.71
CA GLY A 63 10.93 33.50 6.80
C GLY A 63 12.28 34.10 7.23
N THR A 64 13.23 33.29 7.70
CA THR A 64 14.54 33.76 8.18
C THR A 64 15.70 33.13 7.41
N VAL A 65 16.83 33.85 7.40
CA VAL A 65 18.11 33.29 6.95
C VAL A 65 18.69 32.35 8.01
N GLU A 66 19.61 31.48 7.60
CA GLU A 66 20.32 30.58 8.51
C GLU A 66 21.06 31.35 9.61
N LYS A 67 21.02 30.81 10.84
CA LYS A 67 21.76 31.31 11.99
C LYS A 67 23.22 30.88 11.96
N ALA A 68 23.48 29.70 11.41
CA ALA A 68 24.81 29.14 11.31
C ALA A 68 24.97 28.31 10.04
N ARG A 69 26.22 28.23 9.57
CA ARG A 69 26.61 27.50 8.38
C ARG A 69 27.91 26.76 8.65
N TYR A 70 27.93 25.47 8.31
CA TYR A 70 29.10 24.61 8.50
C TYR A 70 29.44 23.91 7.19
N VAL A 71 30.70 24.03 6.76
CA VAL A 71 31.20 23.21 5.65
C VAL A 71 31.36 21.79 6.16
N MET A 72 30.72 20.83 5.49
CA MET A 72 30.79 19.43 5.88
C MET A 72 32.10 18.80 5.39
N THR A 73 32.59 17.80 6.12
CA THR A 73 33.79 17.04 5.73
C THR A 73 33.37 15.78 5.00
N LEU A 74 33.92 15.54 3.81
CA LEU A 74 33.75 14.27 3.11
C LEU A 74 34.48 13.16 3.88
N GLY A 75 33.73 12.20 4.38
CA GLY A 75 34.23 10.97 4.98
C GLY A 75 34.34 9.84 3.96
N THR A 76 34.47 8.61 4.45
CA THR A 76 34.52 7.40 3.62
C THR A 76 33.18 7.11 2.94
N GLY A 77 33.21 6.52 1.75
CA GLY A 77 32.00 5.99 1.09
C GLY A 77 31.01 7.06 0.61
N GLY A 78 31.46 8.29 0.35
CA GLY A 78 30.59 9.38 -0.15
C GLY A 78 29.73 10.04 0.93
N VAL A 79 30.01 9.79 2.21
CA VAL A 79 29.25 10.36 3.33
C VAL A 79 29.91 11.65 3.83
N TRP A 80 29.22 12.77 3.69
CA TRP A 80 29.59 14.06 4.25
C TRP A 80 29.10 14.15 5.68
N ASN A 81 29.92 14.66 6.58
CA ASN A 81 29.57 14.74 8.00
C ASN A 81 30.00 16.05 8.68
N SER A 82 29.25 16.44 9.71
CA SER A 82 29.57 17.51 10.65
C SER A 82 29.02 17.13 12.02
N SER A 83 29.82 17.33 13.08
CA SER A 83 29.39 17.11 14.47
C SER A 83 29.60 18.39 15.25
N ILE A 84 28.54 18.88 15.89
CA ILE A 84 28.51 20.21 16.50
C ILE A 84 28.07 20.08 17.96
N PRO A 85 28.85 20.61 18.92
CA PRO A 85 28.43 20.65 20.31
C PRO A 85 27.16 21.49 20.50
N VAL A 86 26.22 21.01 21.30
CA VAL A 86 24.98 21.73 21.64
C VAL A 86 25.28 23.04 22.36
N THR A 87 26.37 23.12 23.13
CA THR A 87 26.85 24.37 23.73
C THR A 87 27.22 25.42 22.68
N THR A 88 27.83 25.00 21.56
CA THR A 88 28.14 25.88 20.42
C THR A 88 26.85 26.35 19.74
N LEU A 89 25.89 25.46 19.53
CA LEU A 89 24.58 25.79 18.96
C LEU A 89 23.83 26.81 19.83
N ASN A 90 23.79 26.57 21.14
CA ASN A 90 23.18 27.49 22.11
C ASN A 90 23.87 28.87 22.08
N GLY A 91 25.20 28.90 22.00
CA GLY A 91 25.98 30.14 21.87
C GLY A 91 25.67 30.95 20.59
N GLN A 92 25.11 30.29 19.55
CA GLN A 92 24.65 30.93 18.31
C GLN A 92 23.16 31.29 18.33
N GLY A 93 22.48 31.11 19.47
CA GLY A 93 21.05 31.37 19.62
C GLY A 93 20.14 30.28 19.05
N LEU A 94 20.66 29.06 18.83
CA LEU A 94 19.89 27.88 18.44
C LEU A 94 19.52 27.06 19.69
N THR A 95 18.66 27.61 20.55
CA THR A 95 18.30 27.04 21.88
C THR A 95 16.98 26.27 21.92
N GLY A 96 16.21 26.26 20.82
CA GLY A 96 14.91 25.59 20.70
C GLY A 96 14.94 24.48 19.64
N THR A 97 13.84 24.34 18.89
CA THR A 97 13.80 23.43 17.75
C THR A 97 14.91 23.76 16.75
N LEU A 98 15.72 22.74 16.44
CA LEU A 98 16.81 22.86 15.48
C LEU A 98 16.32 22.42 14.10
N TYR A 99 16.12 23.41 13.23
CA TYR A 99 15.79 23.18 11.82
C TYR A 99 17.05 23.20 10.98
N TYR A 100 17.12 22.35 9.96
CA TYR A 100 18.31 22.24 9.12
C TYR A 100 18.00 21.91 7.66
N GLY A 101 18.98 22.15 6.80
CA GLY A 101 19.00 21.73 5.40
C GLY A 101 20.41 21.84 4.84
N TYR A 102 20.58 21.44 3.59
CA TYR A 102 21.89 21.43 2.91
C TYR A 102 21.91 22.34 1.68
N ARG A 103 23.09 22.82 1.33
CA ARG A 103 23.42 23.29 -0.03
C ARG A 103 24.57 22.48 -0.56
N ALA A 104 24.45 22.03 -1.81
CA ALA A 104 25.46 21.21 -2.46
C ALA A 104 25.93 21.85 -3.77
N TRP A 105 27.23 21.76 -4.01
CA TRP A 105 27.89 22.10 -5.27
C TRP A 105 28.43 20.84 -5.90
N GLY A 106 28.56 20.84 -7.22
CA GLY A 106 29.11 19.69 -7.96
C GLY A 106 29.53 20.09 -9.37
N PRO A 107 29.80 19.13 -10.27
CA PRO A 107 30.49 19.42 -11.52
C PRO A 107 29.75 20.39 -12.46
N ASN A 108 28.42 20.39 -12.49
CA ASN A 108 27.62 21.33 -13.29
C ASN A 108 27.53 22.74 -12.68
N TRP A 109 27.87 22.88 -11.40
CA TRP A 109 27.91 24.16 -10.67
C TRP A 109 28.94 24.11 -9.54
N PRO A 110 30.26 24.22 -9.85
CA PRO A 110 31.32 24.17 -8.87
C PRO A 110 31.27 25.33 -7.86
N TYR A 111 31.81 25.09 -6.67
CA TYR A 111 31.92 26.11 -5.64
C TYR A 111 32.86 27.24 -6.08
N SER A 112 32.41 28.48 -5.86
CA SER A 112 33.21 29.69 -6.00
C SER A 112 33.15 30.48 -4.70
N THR A 113 34.28 31.01 -4.24
CA THR A 113 34.34 31.88 -3.06
C THR A 113 33.57 33.20 -3.26
N SER A 114 33.29 33.59 -4.50
CA SER A 114 32.49 34.78 -4.85
C SER A 114 31.00 34.46 -5.03
N TRP A 115 30.57 33.22 -4.81
CA TRP A 115 29.16 32.88 -4.83
C TRP A 115 28.44 33.46 -3.62
N VAL A 116 27.25 34.01 -3.86
CA VAL A 116 26.32 34.47 -2.82
C VAL A 116 24.95 33.89 -3.12
N LYS A 117 24.12 33.72 -2.09
CA LYS A 117 22.76 33.16 -2.24
C LYS A 117 21.98 33.92 -3.31
N GLY A 118 21.48 33.18 -4.29
CA GLY A 118 20.73 33.71 -5.42
C GLY A 118 21.57 34.18 -6.62
N SER A 119 22.90 33.97 -6.60
CA SER A 119 23.76 34.31 -7.74
C SER A 119 23.96 33.14 -8.70
N ALA A 120 24.34 33.45 -9.94
CA ALA A 120 24.76 32.48 -10.97
C ALA A 120 26.25 32.11 -10.88
N THR A 121 26.98 32.60 -9.87
CA THR A 121 28.45 32.47 -9.81
C THR A 121 28.85 31.00 -9.75
N GLY A 122 29.72 30.57 -10.68
CA GLY A 122 30.16 29.18 -10.78
C GLY A 122 29.22 28.27 -11.59
N PHE A 123 28.09 28.77 -12.08
CA PHE A 123 27.19 27.99 -12.93
C PHE A 123 27.87 27.60 -14.25
N ILE A 124 27.73 26.33 -14.65
CA ILE A 124 28.16 25.84 -15.97
C ILE A 124 26.92 25.41 -16.76
N SER A 125 26.09 24.53 -16.19
CA SER A 125 24.86 24.04 -16.80
C SER A 125 23.86 23.56 -15.75
N ASP A 126 22.56 23.50 -16.08
CA ASP A 126 21.54 22.94 -15.17
C ASP A 126 21.65 21.40 -15.06
N ILE A 127 22.22 20.78 -16.09
CA ILE A 127 22.59 19.37 -16.13
C ILE A 127 23.90 19.18 -16.90
N ASP A 128 24.78 18.31 -16.41
CA ASP A 128 25.99 17.91 -17.14
C ASP A 128 25.85 16.55 -17.84
N ALA A 129 26.91 16.12 -18.54
CA ALA A 129 26.95 14.85 -19.26
C ALA A 129 26.86 13.60 -18.34
N SER A 130 27.06 13.74 -17.04
CA SER A 130 26.92 12.67 -16.06
C SER A 130 25.56 12.70 -15.34
N GLY A 131 24.66 13.59 -15.75
CA GLY A 131 23.34 13.74 -15.16
C GLY A 131 23.31 14.50 -13.84
N ASN A 132 24.40 15.19 -13.45
CA ASN A 132 24.42 15.98 -12.22
C ASN A 132 23.54 17.22 -12.37
N ARG A 133 22.74 17.52 -11.34
CA ARG A 133 21.80 18.67 -11.31
C ARG A 133 21.99 19.52 -10.04
N PHE A 134 23.23 19.76 -9.63
CA PHE A 134 23.50 20.58 -8.46
C PHE A 134 23.05 22.02 -8.69
N ASN A 135 22.36 22.60 -7.70
CA ASN A 135 22.05 24.01 -7.67
C ASN A 135 22.17 24.53 -6.24
N PRO A 136 23.23 25.27 -5.91
CA PRO A 136 23.48 25.75 -4.55
C PRO A 136 22.50 26.85 -4.12
N ASN A 137 21.70 27.43 -5.02
CA ASN A 137 20.64 28.37 -4.64
C ASN A 137 19.44 27.65 -4.03
N LYS A 138 19.31 26.34 -4.23
CA LYS A 138 18.23 25.54 -3.65
C LYS A 138 18.67 24.95 -2.32
N LEU A 139 17.91 25.23 -1.28
CA LEU A 139 18.05 24.51 -0.02
C LEU A 139 17.45 23.12 -0.16
N LEU A 140 18.19 22.12 0.31
CA LEU A 140 17.88 20.70 0.16
C LEU A 140 17.47 20.11 1.51
N THR A 141 16.37 19.37 1.53
CA THR A 141 15.99 18.52 2.64
C THR A 141 16.92 17.32 2.74
N ASP A 142 17.09 16.82 3.96
CA ASP A 142 17.81 15.58 4.22
C ASP A 142 16.91 14.38 3.88
N PRO A 143 17.32 13.46 2.99
CA PRO A 143 16.56 12.24 2.73
C PRO A 143 16.29 11.38 3.97
N TYR A 144 17.08 11.55 5.04
CA TYR A 144 16.94 10.85 6.33
C TYR A 144 16.34 11.73 7.45
N ALA A 145 15.80 12.92 7.13
CA ALA A 145 15.07 13.72 8.12
C ALA A 145 13.86 12.95 8.65
N ARG A 146 13.76 12.79 9.97
CA ARG A 146 12.65 12.06 10.61
C ARG A 146 11.37 12.88 10.75
N GLU A 147 11.45 14.18 10.51
CA GLU A 147 10.31 15.09 10.35
C GLU A 147 10.71 16.23 9.42
N LEU A 148 9.77 16.67 8.57
CA LEU A 148 9.85 17.94 7.85
C LEU A 148 9.02 19.00 8.58
N SER A 149 9.38 20.27 8.39
CA SER A 149 8.72 21.39 9.07
C SER A 149 7.42 21.84 8.40
N HIS A 150 7.32 21.69 7.09
CA HIS A 150 6.19 22.05 6.23
C HIS A 150 6.47 21.52 4.81
N ASP A 151 5.48 21.59 3.94
CA ASP A 151 5.60 21.20 2.54
C ASP A 151 6.23 22.28 1.64
N PRO A 152 6.73 21.92 0.43
CA PRO A 152 7.25 22.89 -0.53
C PRO A 152 6.30 24.05 -0.80
N THR A 153 5.01 23.75 -0.97
CA THR A 153 3.97 24.78 -1.04
C THR A 153 3.01 24.68 0.14
N THR A 154 2.62 25.83 0.67
CA THR A 154 1.64 25.95 1.75
C THR A 154 0.62 27.02 1.38
N SER A 155 -0.47 27.15 2.16
CA SER A 155 -1.45 28.23 2.01
C SER A 155 -0.84 29.65 2.03
N THR A 156 0.33 29.83 2.65
CA THR A 156 1.03 31.13 2.72
C THR A 156 2.22 31.22 1.76
N MET A 157 2.65 30.10 1.18
CA MET A 157 3.78 30.00 0.24
C MET A 157 3.37 29.11 -0.93
N ASN A 158 2.61 29.65 -1.88
CA ASN A 158 1.98 28.88 -2.95
C ASN A 158 2.78 28.86 -4.26
N ASN A 159 3.92 29.53 -4.34
CA ASN A 159 4.72 29.57 -5.55
C ASN A 159 5.74 28.42 -5.61
N GLY A 160 5.33 27.26 -6.10
CA GLY A 160 6.22 26.10 -6.29
C GLY A 160 7.34 26.32 -7.31
N THR A 161 7.25 27.35 -8.17
CA THR A 161 8.25 27.58 -9.23
C THR A 161 9.62 28.01 -8.69
N ILE A 162 9.69 28.46 -7.44
CA ILE A 162 10.96 28.83 -6.79
C ILE A 162 11.92 27.64 -6.67
N TYR A 163 11.40 26.41 -6.63
CA TYR A 163 12.21 25.19 -6.53
C TYR A 163 12.75 24.71 -7.87
N ALA A 164 12.32 25.32 -8.98
CA ALA A 164 12.75 24.89 -10.29
C ALA A 164 14.20 25.29 -10.60
N SER A 165 14.88 24.45 -11.38
CA SER A 165 16.08 24.81 -12.14
C SER A 165 15.73 25.53 -13.46
N GLY A 166 16.69 25.66 -14.37
CA GLY A 166 16.46 26.28 -15.67
C GLY A 166 16.65 27.80 -15.67
N ALA A 167 16.65 28.39 -16.86
CA ALA A 167 17.08 29.78 -17.07
C ALA A 167 16.35 30.80 -16.22
N THR A 168 15.06 30.61 -16.05
CA THR A 168 14.19 31.54 -15.31
C THR A 168 14.37 31.43 -13.80
N TYR A 169 14.61 30.23 -13.27
CA TYR A 169 14.42 29.95 -11.84
C TYR A 169 15.71 29.56 -11.10
N ARG A 170 16.79 29.17 -11.80
CA ARG A 170 17.99 28.60 -11.17
C ARG A 170 18.67 29.51 -10.14
N ASN A 171 18.51 30.82 -10.27
CA ASN A 171 19.10 31.83 -9.40
C ASN A 171 18.18 32.25 -8.24
N ILE A 172 17.00 31.65 -8.09
CA ILE A 172 16.13 31.93 -6.95
C ILE A 172 16.66 31.17 -5.74
N ASP A 173 17.00 31.90 -4.68
CA ASP A 173 17.31 31.33 -3.37
C ASP A 173 16.04 30.82 -2.68
N THR A 174 16.00 29.55 -2.32
CA THR A 174 14.86 28.95 -1.59
C THR A 174 15.09 28.86 -0.08
N GLY A 175 16.23 29.31 0.45
CA GLY A 175 16.64 29.06 1.84
C GLY A 175 15.62 29.48 2.92
N ASN A 176 14.95 30.61 2.73
CA ASN A 176 13.94 31.12 3.68
C ASN A 176 12.54 30.48 3.52
N MET A 177 12.32 29.72 2.45
CA MET A 177 10.99 29.16 2.09
C MET A 177 10.97 27.64 2.04
N ALA A 178 12.08 26.98 1.72
CA ALA A 178 12.11 25.54 1.53
C ALA A 178 11.81 24.77 2.82
N PRO A 179 11.22 23.57 2.73
CA PRO A 179 11.09 22.64 3.85
C PRO A 179 12.42 22.43 4.58
N LYS A 180 12.35 22.30 5.90
CA LYS A 180 13.52 22.04 6.75
C LYS A 180 13.36 20.69 7.42
N GLY A 181 14.45 19.91 7.48
CA GLY A 181 14.51 18.79 8.39
C GLY A 181 14.50 19.28 9.84
N ILE A 182 13.94 18.49 10.74
CA ILE A 182 13.94 18.76 12.18
C ILE A 182 14.84 17.75 12.88
N VAL A 183 15.79 18.23 13.69
CA VAL A 183 16.57 17.34 14.54
C VAL A 183 15.74 16.93 15.74
N LEU A 184 15.32 15.67 15.79
CA LEU A 184 14.51 15.15 16.87
C LEU A 184 15.38 14.71 18.04
N ALA A 185 15.02 15.16 19.24
CA ALA A 185 15.39 14.43 20.45
C ALA A 185 14.64 13.09 20.44
N GLY A 186 15.29 12.01 20.87
CA GLY A 186 14.59 10.73 21.05
C GLY A 186 13.39 10.90 21.98
N ASP A 187 12.32 10.18 21.71
CA ASP A 187 11.12 10.15 22.54
C ASP A 187 10.94 8.80 23.24
N THR A 188 10.08 8.76 24.26
CA THR A 188 9.78 7.54 25.03
C THR A 188 8.37 7.00 24.76
N GLN A 189 7.68 7.51 23.73
CA GLN A 189 6.34 7.07 23.39
C GLN A 189 6.37 5.58 23.04
N SER A 190 5.50 4.79 23.69
CA SER A 190 5.37 3.37 23.39
C SER A 190 4.53 3.15 22.14
N ILE A 191 4.89 2.12 21.38
CA ILE A 191 4.10 1.58 20.25
C ILE A 191 3.19 0.42 20.69
N GLY A 192 3.13 0.05 21.98
CA GLY A 192 2.43 -1.15 22.44
C GLY A 192 3.14 -2.45 22.07
N THR A 193 2.38 -3.54 21.95
CA THR A 193 2.91 -4.87 21.57
C THR A 193 2.36 -5.27 20.22
N LYS A 194 3.26 -5.50 19.26
CA LYS A 194 2.88 -5.91 17.90
C LYS A 194 2.10 -7.23 17.89
N PRO A 195 0.99 -7.32 17.15
CA PRO A 195 0.33 -8.59 16.90
C PRO A 195 1.25 -9.59 16.18
N THR A 196 1.21 -10.86 16.59
CA THR A 196 1.99 -11.94 15.96
C THR A 196 1.14 -12.87 15.09
N ARG A 197 -0.10 -12.47 14.78
CA ARG A 197 -1.05 -13.25 14.00
C ARG A 197 -0.52 -13.51 12.57
N ALA A 198 -0.79 -14.69 12.03
CA ALA A 198 -0.45 -15.05 10.65
C ALA A 198 -1.27 -14.23 9.64
N LEU A 199 -0.67 -13.89 8.49
CA LEU A 199 -1.34 -13.15 7.43
C LEU A 199 -2.60 -13.86 6.90
N LYS A 200 -2.61 -15.20 6.86
CA LYS A 200 -3.78 -16.00 6.44
C LYS A 200 -5.04 -15.75 7.29
N ASP A 201 -4.86 -15.30 8.54
CA ASP A 201 -5.94 -15.00 9.48
C ASP A 201 -6.29 -13.51 9.51
N ASP A 202 -5.66 -12.71 8.64
CA ASP A 202 -5.93 -11.29 8.53
C ASP A 202 -7.12 -10.96 7.62
N ILE A 203 -7.74 -9.83 7.94
CA ILE A 203 -8.74 -9.12 7.14
C ILE A 203 -8.29 -7.66 7.15
N VAL A 204 -7.88 -7.17 5.98
CA VAL A 204 -7.27 -5.84 5.80
C VAL A 204 -8.38 -4.81 5.56
N TYR A 205 -8.25 -3.64 6.18
CA TYR A 205 -9.13 -2.48 6.01
C TYR A 205 -8.31 -1.30 5.49
N GLU A 206 -8.39 -1.02 4.20
CA GLU A 206 -7.69 0.09 3.53
C GLU A 206 -8.41 1.42 3.81
N THR A 207 -7.72 2.47 4.26
CA THR A 207 -8.36 3.76 4.48
C THR A 207 -7.40 4.94 4.46
N HIS A 208 -7.91 6.13 4.15
CA HIS A 208 -7.15 7.37 4.31
C HIS A 208 -7.22 7.86 5.75
N VAL A 209 -6.07 8.15 6.38
CA VAL A 209 -6.00 8.57 7.81
C VAL A 209 -6.89 9.79 8.11
N ARG A 210 -6.88 10.78 7.21
CA ARG A 210 -7.73 11.98 7.31
C ARG A 210 -9.22 11.63 7.13
N GLY A 211 -9.58 11.00 6.01
CA GLY A 211 -10.95 10.63 5.69
C GLY A 211 -11.62 9.71 6.70
N LEU A 212 -10.85 8.89 7.42
CA LEU A 212 -11.38 7.99 8.43
C LEU A 212 -12.19 8.73 9.52
N THR A 213 -11.77 9.93 9.91
CA THR A 213 -12.40 10.66 11.03
C THR A 213 -12.76 12.11 10.76
N MET A 214 -12.42 12.67 9.60
CA MET A 214 -12.69 14.10 9.31
C MET A 214 -14.19 14.44 9.42
N ASN A 215 -15.06 13.53 8.96
CA ASN A 215 -16.52 13.64 9.02
C ASN A 215 -17.16 12.98 10.27
N ASP A 216 -16.37 12.58 11.28
CA ASP A 216 -16.91 11.89 12.45
C ASP A 216 -17.27 12.83 13.60
N ALA A 217 -18.58 13.03 13.81
CA ALA A 217 -19.10 13.83 14.91
C ALA A 217 -18.76 13.28 16.31
N SER A 218 -18.49 11.97 16.45
CA SER A 218 -18.12 11.34 17.73
C SER A 218 -16.68 11.64 18.17
N ILE A 219 -15.84 12.12 17.25
CA ILE A 219 -14.49 12.60 17.54
C ILE A 219 -14.53 14.11 17.78
N THR A 220 -13.80 14.58 18.79
CA THR A 220 -13.63 16.01 19.07
C THR A 220 -13.06 16.71 17.84
N ALA A 221 -13.60 17.88 17.47
CA ALA A 221 -13.25 18.60 16.24
C ALA A 221 -11.73 18.77 16.01
N ALA A 222 -10.96 19.02 17.07
CA ALA A 222 -9.51 19.19 16.99
C ALA A 222 -8.73 17.92 16.60
N HIS A 223 -9.28 16.72 16.85
CA HIS A 223 -8.65 15.45 16.52
C HIS A 223 -9.16 14.85 15.20
N ARG A 224 -10.19 15.44 14.58
CA ARG A 224 -10.76 14.91 13.34
C ARG A 224 -9.75 14.98 12.21
N GLY A 225 -9.63 13.88 11.46
CA GLY A 225 -8.72 13.77 10.35
C GLY A 225 -7.24 13.80 10.72
N THR A 226 -6.91 13.33 11.93
CA THR A 226 -5.53 13.24 12.43
C THR A 226 -5.18 11.82 12.88
N TYR A 227 -3.89 11.54 13.11
CA TYR A 227 -3.43 10.30 13.75
C TYR A 227 -4.10 10.08 15.10
N LYS A 228 -4.27 11.14 15.92
CA LYS A 228 -5.03 11.05 17.18
C LYS A 228 -6.46 10.57 16.95
N GLY A 229 -7.15 11.15 15.98
CA GLY A 229 -8.51 10.77 15.60
C GLY A 229 -8.59 9.32 15.12
N ALA A 230 -7.67 8.92 14.25
CA ALA A 230 -7.57 7.55 13.77
C ALA A 230 -7.34 6.54 14.91
N GLY A 231 -6.49 6.85 15.88
CA GLY A 231 -6.29 6.00 17.06
C GLY A 231 -7.58 5.79 17.88
N LEU A 232 -8.45 6.80 17.96
CA LEU A 232 -9.75 6.71 18.63
C LEU A 232 -10.75 5.79 17.90
N LYS A 233 -10.50 5.43 16.64
CA LYS A 233 -11.31 4.48 15.85
C LYS A 233 -10.93 3.01 16.02
N ALA A 234 -9.82 2.70 16.70
CA ALA A 234 -9.36 1.34 16.88
C ALA A 234 -10.44 0.42 17.47
N ALA A 235 -11.20 0.89 18.46
CA ALA A 235 -12.29 0.11 19.08
C ALA A 235 -13.46 -0.17 18.12
N TYR A 236 -13.83 0.80 17.26
CA TYR A 236 -14.85 0.56 16.24
C TYR A 236 -14.40 -0.51 15.25
N LEU A 237 -13.18 -0.42 14.74
CA LEU A 237 -12.64 -1.38 13.76
C LEU A 237 -12.48 -2.78 14.37
N ALA A 238 -12.07 -2.87 15.64
CA ALA A 238 -12.07 -4.12 16.38
C ALA A 238 -13.49 -4.71 16.48
N SER A 239 -14.51 -3.86 16.70
CA SER A 239 -15.91 -4.28 16.76
C SER A 239 -16.50 -4.68 15.40
N LEU A 240 -16.02 -4.09 14.29
CA LEU A 240 -16.34 -4.52 12.93
C LEU A 240 -15.72 -5.90 12.66
N GLY A 241 -14.55 -6.16 13.25
CA GLY A 241 -13.88 -7.44 13.28
C GLY A 241 -12.68 -7.56 12.36
N VAL A 242 -12.32 -6.49 11.65
CA VAL A 242 -11.08 -6.39 10.86
C VAL A 242 -9.87 -6.51 11.79
N THR A 243 -8.74 -6.93 11.23
CA THR A 243 -7.58 -7.33 12.03
C THR A 243 -6.30 -6.61 11.62
N ALA A 244 -6.28 -5.99 10.45
CA ALA A 244 -5.23 -5.08 10.01
C ALA A 244 -5.89 -3.84 9.42
N ILE A 245 -5.34 -2.67 9.71
CA ILE A 245 -5.64 -1.43 9.00
C ILE A 245 -4.47 -1.13 8.07
N GLU A 246 -4.78 -0.80 6.82
CA GLU A 246 -3.81 -0.33 5.83
C GLU A 246 -4.09 1.14 5.56
N PHE A 247 -3.19 2.02 5.98
CA PHE A 247 -3.33 3.43 5.67
C PHE A 247 -2.78 3.72 4.27
N LEU A 248 -3.50 4.52 3.50
CA LEU A 248 -2.92 5.26 2.36
C LEU A 248 -1.66 6.04 2.81
N PRO A 249 -0.82 6.53 1.87
CA PRO A 249 0.48 7.13 2.20
C PRO A 249 0.47 8.09 3.40
N VAL A 250 1.29 7.76 4.39
CA VAL A 250 1.49 8.57 5.63
C VAL A 250 2.90 9.13 5.75
N GLN A 251 3.79 8.79 4.83
CA GLN A 251 5.05 9.49 4.64
C GLN A 251 4.75 10.89 4.10
N GLU A 252 5.53 11.90 4.50
CA GLU A 252 5.26 13.30 4.16
C GLU A 252 4.97 13.49 2.67
N THR A 253 3.86 14.16 2.35
CA THR A 253 3.42 14.41 0.98
C THR A 253 2.96 15.86 0.84
N GLN A 254 2.94 16.40 -0.39
CA GLN A 254 2.46 17.76 -0.61
C GLN A 254 0.94 17.83 -0.37
N ASN A 255 0.48 18.42 0.72
CA ASN A 255 -0.94 18.55 1.06
C ASN A 255 -1.29 19.79 1.92
N ASP A 256 -0.30 20.58 2.37
CA ASP A 256 -0.49 21.83 3.12
C ASP A 256 -1.27 22.91 2.35
N THR A 257 -1.49 22.71 1.05
CA THR A 257 -2.30 23.58 0.18
C THR A 257 -3.76 23.17 0.06
N ASN A 258 -4.16 21.95 0.46
CA ASN A 258 -5.48 21.40 0.13
C ASN A 258 -6.66 22.27 0.63
N ASP A 259 -6.52 22.91 1.80
CA ASP A 259 -7.59 23.77 2.35
C ASP A 259 -7.42 25.25 1.96
N SER A 260 -6.54 25.60 1.00
CA SER A 260 -6.29 27.00 0.63
C SER A 260 -7.49 27.64 -0.05
N ASP A 261 -8.27 26.85 -0.80
CA ASP A 261 -9.58 27.24 -1.30
C ASP A 261 -10.60 26.14 -0.93
N PRO A 262 -11.54 26.40 -0.01
CA PRO A 262 -12.47 25.39 0.49
C PRO A 262 -13.56 24.97 -0.52
N ASN A 263 -13.55 25.51 -1.74
CA ASN A 263 -14.58 25.26 -2.75
C ASN A 263 -14.06 24.52 -3.99
N THR A 264 -12.84 24.01 -3.97
CA THR A 264 -12.20 23.36 -5.12
C THR A 264 -11.21 22.29 -4.67
N SER A 265 -10.92 21.36 -5.57
CA SER A 265 -9.84 20.36 -5.44
C SER A 265 -8.62 20.71 -6.30
N ALA A 266 -8.56 21.93 -6.84
CA ALA A 266 -7.54 22.33 -7.79
C ALA A 266 -6.17 22.43 -7.11
N GLY A 267 -5.26 21.52 -7.44
CA GLY A 267 -3.92 21.45 -6.86
C GLY A 267 -3.87 20.67 -5.53
N ASP A 268 -4.99 20.10 -5.11
CA ASP A 268 -5.05 19.24 -3.94
C ASP A 268 -4.44 17.87 -4.25
N ASN A 269 -3.80 17.31 -3.23
CA ASN A 269 -3.33 15.93 -3.23
C ASN A 269 -3.85 15.31 -1.95
N TYR A 270 -4.92 14.53 -2.09
CA TYR A 270 -5.59 13.89 -0.97
C TYR A 270 -4.99 12.53 -0.69
N TRP A 271 -4.81 11.67 -1.71
CA TRP A 271 -4.28 10.32 -1.47
C TRP A 271 -2.84 10.29 -0.96
N GLY A 272 -1.98 11.22 -1.40
CA GLY A 272 -0.63 11.33 -0.88
C GLY A 272 0.44 10.50 -1.60
N TYR A 273 0.17 9.97 -2.80
CA TYR A 273 1.15 9.23 -3.62
C TYR A 273 2.19 10.16 -4.28
N MET A 274 2.76 11.09 -3.50
CA MET A 274 3.81 12.03 -3.90
C MET A 274 4.77 12.25 -2.72
N THR A 275 5.54 11.23 -2.37
CA THR A 275 6.37 11.23 -1.15
C THR A 275 7.53 12.24 -1.21
N LEU A 276 7.54 13.18 -0.27
CA LEU A 276 8.59 14.19 -0.09
C LEU A 276 9.74 13.67 0.79
N ASN A 277 9.44 12.82 1.78
CA ASN A 277 10.44 12.22 2.65
C ASN A 277 9.99 10.85 3.19
N TYR A 278 10.85 9.84 3.08
CA TYR A 278 10.50 8.46 3.43
C TYR A 278 10.52 8.15 4.94
N PHE A 279 11.03 9.03 5.80
CA PHE A 279 11.10 8.82 7.26
C PHE A 279 10.10 9.66 8.04
N ALA A 280 9.67 10.79 7.48
CA ALA A 280 8.80 11.74 8.17
C ALA A 280 7.33 11.32 8.07
N PRO A 281 6.62 11.13 9.21
CA PRO A 281 5.17 11.10 9.21
C PRO A 281 4.62 12.47 8.82
N ASP A 282 3.64 12.47 7.92
CA ASP A 282 3.01 13.67 7.40
C ASP A 282 2.49 14.60 8.52
N ARG A 283 2.95 15.86 8.49
CA ARG A 283 2.64 16.84 9.53
C ARG A 283 1.20 17.32 9.47
N ARG A 284 0.57 17.37 8.29
CA ARG A 284 -0.83 17.79 8.15
C ARG A 284 -1.76 16.80 8.87
N TYR A 285 -1.43 15.51 8.83
CA TYR A 285 -2.17 14.44 9.50
C TYR A 285 -1.95 14.36 11.01
N ALA A 286 -1.05 15.17 11.60
CA ALA A 286 -0.89 15.22 13.06
C ALA A 286 -1.78 16.30 13.70
N TYR A 287 -2.32 16.03 14.88
CA TYR A 287 -2.89 17.05 15.75
C TYR A 287 -1.77 17.86 16.45
N ASP A 288 -0.82 17.18 17.10
CA ASP A 288 0.40 17.79 17.62
C ASP A 288 1.37 18.10 16.47
N LYS A 289 1.33 19.34 15.98
CA LYS A 289 2.24 19.84 14.94
C LYS A 289 3.56 20.43 15.49
N THR A 290 3.87 20.25 16.78
CA THR A 290 5.17 20.66 17.32
C THR A 290 6.30 19.76 16.78
N ALA A 291 7.56 20.13 17.04
CA ALA A 291 8.70 19.29 16.68
C ALA A 291 8.66 17.94 17.44
N GLY A 292 8.74 16.84 16.70
CA GLY A 292 8.53 15.48 17.23
C GLY A 292 7.06 15.12 17.45
N GLY A 293 6.13 16.05 17.23
CA GLY A 293 4.69 15.86 17.45
C GLY A 293 4.09 14.79 16.54
N PRO A 294 4.21 14.92 15.20
CA PRO A 294 3.77 13.87 14.26
C PRO A 294 4.36 12.49 14.59
N THR A 295 5.65 12.43 14.91
CA THR A 295 6.32 11.18 15.30
C THR A 295 5.71 10.54 16.54
N ARG A 296 5.51 11.30 17.61
CA ARG A 296 4.92 10.79 18.86
C ARG A 296 3.46 10.39 18.64
N GLU A 297 2.69 11.22 17.95
CA GLU A 297 1.26 10.96 17.73
C GLU A 297 1.01 9.75 16.83
N PHE A 298 1.87 9.52 15.82
CA PHE A 298 1.81 8.29 15.02
C PHE A 298 2.04 7.05 15.90
N LYS A 299 3.02 7.08 16.80
CA LYS A 299 3.29 5.98 17.75
C LYS A 299 2.12 5.76 18.72
N GLU A 300 1.46 6.83 19.18
CA GLU A 300 0.23 6.73 19.96
C GLU A 300 -0.90 6.06 19.18
N MET A 301 -1.08 6.42 17.90
CA MET A 301 -2.07 5.80 17.01
C MET A 301 -1.79 4.31 16.84
N VAL A 302 -0.54 3.94 16.51
CA VAL A 302 -0.13 2.53 16.37
C VAL A 302 -0.37 1.76 17.66
N LYS A 303 -0.01 2.33 18.81
CA LYS A 303 -0.29 1.72 20.11
C LYS A 303 -1.79 1.45 20.29
N ALA A 304 -2.66 2.40 19.95
CA ALA A 304 -4.11 2.25 20.10
C ALA A 304 -4.65 1.06 19.28
N TYR A 305 -4.11 0.83 18.07
CA TYR A 305 -4.45 -0.34 17.26
C TYR A 305 -3.88 -1.63 17.83
N HIS A 306 -2.61 -1.65 18.25
CA HIS A 306 -1.97 -2.80 18.89
C HIS A 306 -2.68 -3.23 20.17
N ASP A 307 -3.13 -2.28 20.99
CA ASP A 307 -3.91 -2.55 22.21
C ASP A 307 -5.25 -3.25 21.90
N GLN A 308 -5.77 -3.11 20.68
CA GLN A 308 -6.95 -3.84 20.17
C GLN A 308 -6.59 -5.10 19.37
N GLY A 309 -5.30 -5.47 19.29
CA GLY A 309 -4.82 -6.61 18.50
C GLY A 309 -4.89 -6.39 16.98
N ILE A 310 -5.03 -5.14 16.53
CA ILE A 310 -5.07 -4.75 15.11
C ILE A 310 -3.66 -4.42 14.65
N LYS A 311 -3.24 -4.98 13.53
CA LYS A 311 -1.97 -4.63 12.88
C LYS A 311 -2.08 -3.29 12.16
N VAL A 312 -1.01 -2.52 12.10
CA VAL A 312 -0.91 -1.31 11.29
C VAL A 312 0.01 -1.55 10.09
N LEU A 313 -0.59 -1.54 8.90
CA LEU A 313 0.09 -1.51 7.62
C LEU A 313 0.07 -0.08 7.06
N ILE A 314 1.08 0.28 6.28
CA ILE A 314 1.10 1.56 5.54
C ILE A 314 1.38 1.29 4.07
N ASP A 315 0.72 2.06 3.21
CA ASP A 315 1.06 2.14 1.79
C ASP A 315 2.33 2.99 1.62
N VAL A 316 3.28 2.48 0.84
CA VAL A 316 4.59 3.09 0.63
C VAL A 316 4.93 3.22 -0.85
N VAL A 317 5.44 4.39 -1.21
CA VAL A 317 5.68 4.81 -2.60
C VAL A 317 7.17 5.01 -2.82
N TYR A 318 7.89 3.91 -3.09
CA TYR A 318 9.33 3.93 -3.37
C TYR A 318 9.68 3.88 -4.87
N ASN A 319 8.67 3.89 -5.73
CA ASN A 319 8.83 3.79 -7.18
C ASN A 319 9.14 5.15 -7.84
N HIS A 320 8.69 6.27 -7.26
CA HIS A 320 9.00 7.65 -7.66
C HIS A 320 9.12 8.57 -6.42
N THR A 321 9.28 9.88 -6.63
CA THR A 321 9.39 10.87 -5.54
C THR A 321 8.53 12.11 -5.81
N GLY A 322 8.20 12.87 -4.78
CA GLY A 322 7.54 14.18 -4.89
C GLY A 322 8.31 15.23 -5.71
N GLU A 323 9.63 15.07 -5.93
CA GLU A 323 10.39 15.96 -6.83
C GLU A 323 10.02 15.77 -8.31
N GLY A 324 9.23 14.74 -8.67
CA GLY A 324 8.70 14.50 -10.01
C GLY A 324 9.75 14.31 -11.11
N GLY A 325 9.36 14.61 -12.35
CA GLY A 325 10.24 14.60 -13.53
C GLY A 325 10.55 15.99 -14.09
N ALA A 326 10.88 16.02 -15.39
CA ALA A 326 10.96 17.27 -16.13
C ALA A 326 9.59 17.96 -16.17
N TRP A 327 9.56 19.28 -16.10
CA TRP A 327 8.30 20.03 -16.29
C TRP A 327 7.76 19.95 -17.72
N SER A 328 8.63 19.62 -18.68
CA SER A 328 8.26 19.40 -20.08
C SER A 328 9.12 18.28 -20.66
N PRO A 329 8.56 17.39 -21.50
CA PRO A 329 9.32 16.32 -22.14
C PRO A 329 10.42 16.84 -23.09
N THR A 330 10.34 18.10 -23.54
CA THR A 330 11.32 18.72 -24.44
C THR A 330 12.36 19.58 -23.70
N ASP A 331 12.17 19.86 -22.41
CA ASP A 331 13.07 20.66 -21.62
C ASP A 331 13.87 19.79 -20.64
N LYS A 332 15.16 19.65 -20.91
CA LYS A 332 16.10 18.90 -20.07
C LYS A 332 16.58 19.71 -18.86
N THR A 333 16.28 21.00 -18.79
CA THR A 333 16.86 21.93 -17.81
C THR A 333 15.97 22.21 -16.61
N THR A 334 14.65 22.18 -16.75
CA THR A 334 13.70 22.58 -15.69
C THR A 334 13.13 21.38 -14.94
N TYR A 335 13.57 21.22 -13.69
CA TYR A 335 13.16 20.19 -12.74
C TYR A 335 12.98 20.83 -11.36
N ASN A 336 12.13 20.24 -10.51
CA ASN A 336 12.09 20.60 -9.10
C ASN A 336 13.36 20.11 -8.40
N ILE A 337 13.95 20.97 -7.56
CA ILE A 337 15.12 20.67 -6.74
C ILE A 337 14.88 21.21 -5.33
N TYR A 338 14.66 20.29 -4.39
CA TYR A 338 14.56 20.58 -2.96
C TYR A 338 14.99 19.40 -2.07
N GLY A 339 15.49 18.29 -2.63
CA GLY A 339 15.98 17.15 -1.87
C GLY A 339 17.04 16.34 -2.61
N MET A 340 16.70 15.09 -2.96
CA MET A 340 17.61 14.09 -3.52
C MET A 340 18.26 14.55 -4.83
N ARG A 341 17.53 15.26 -5.70
CA ARG A 341 18.02 15.73 -7.00
C ARG A 341 19.21 16.67 -6.85
N GLY A 342 19.15 17.58 -5.88
CA GLY A 342 20.22 18.53 -5.61
C GLY A 342 21.40 17.93 -4.84
N LEU A 343 21.22 16.76 -4.20
CA LEU A 343 22.28 16.05 -3.49
C LEU A 343 23.07 15.12 -4.41
N ASP A 344 22.40 14.28 -5.21
CA ASP A 344 23.04 13.32 -6.11
C ASP A 344 22.02 12.73 -7.12
N ASN A 345 21.59 13.51 -8.12
CA ASN A 345 20.54 13.10 -9.08
C ASN A 345 20.76 11.70 -9.71
N PRO A 346 21.94 11.34 -10.28
CA PRO A 346 22.14 10.02 -10.88
C PRO A 346 22.10 8.86 -9.88
N THR A 347 22.35 9.11 -8.60
CA THR A 347 22.23 8.07 -7.57
C THR A 347 20.76 7.76 -7.29
N TYR A 348 19.92 8.78 -7.14
CA TYR A 348 18.54 8.60 -6.67
C TYR A 348 17.50 8.44 -7.78
N TYR A 349 17.79 8.86 -9.02
CA TYR A 349 16.85 8.78 -10.14
C TYR A 349 17.39 7.90 -11.26
N SER A 350 16.51 7.09 -11.87
CA SER A 350 16.83 6.42 -13.12
C SER A 350 16.76 7.44 -14.26
N LEU A 351 17.80 7.47 -15.09
CA LEU A 351 17.94 8.44 -16.17
C LEU A 351 17.96 7.72 -17.52
N THR A 352 17.71 8.45 -18.60
CA THR A 352 17.89 7.97 -19.97
C THR A 352 19.36 7.61 -20.24
N THR A 353 19.64 6.90 -21.35
CA THR A 353 21.01 6.45 -21.68
C THR A 353 22.02 7.61 -21.82
N ASP A 354 21.56 8.78 -22.27
CA ASP A 354 22.38 10.01 -22.33
C ASP A 354 22.48 10.75 -20.98
N LEU A 355 21.84 10.21 -19.94
CA LEU A 355 21.71 10.75 -18.58
C LEU A 355 21.07 12.14 -18.51
N GLN A 356 20.40 12.61 -19.57
CA GLN A 356 19.88 13.98 -19.62
C GLN A 356 18.42 14.12 -19.15
N SER A 357 17.65 13.04 -19.20
CA SER A 357 16.24 13.03 -18.80
C SER A 357 15.98 11.88 -17.82
N SER A 358 14.87 11.95 -17.08
CA SER A 358 14.41 10.81 -16.27
C SER A 358 13.91 9.67 -17.15
N TRP A 359 14.15 8.43 -16.71
CA TRP A 359 13.47 7.24 -17.24
C TRP A 359 12.25 6.95 -16.37
N ASP A 360 11.09 6.62 -16.97
CA ASP A 360 9.83 6.52 -16.23
C ASP A 360 9.00 5.27 -16.61
N ASN A 361 8.52 4.59 -15.57
CA ASN A 361 7.56 3.48 -15.58
C ASN A 361 6.47 3.67 -14.51
N THR A 362 6.35 4.88 -13.96
CA THR A 362 5.38 5.26 -12.93
C THR A 362 4.28 6.16 -13.48
N GLY A 363 4.57 6.92 -14.54
CA GLY A 363 3.66 7.93 -15.10
C GLY A 363 3.76 9.30 -14.39
N VAL A 364 4.56 9.40 -13.33
CA VAL A 364 4.75 10.62 -12.52
C VAL A 364 5.98 11.42 -12.97
N GLY A 365 6.70 10.95 -13.99
CA GLY A 365 7.78 11.67 -14.66
C GLY A 365 9.19 11.15 -14.37
N GLY A 366 9.36 10.11 -13.53
CA GLY A 366 10.65 9.46 -13.36
C GLY A 366 10.70 8.42 -12.24
N ASN A 367 11.34 7.29 -12.54
CA ASN A 367 11.60 6.24 -11.56
C ASN A 367 12.63 6.72 -10.53
N TYR A 368 12.37 6.40 -9.27
CA TYR A 368 13.41 6.25 -8.27
C TYR A 368 14.40 5.14 -8.71
N ASN A 369 15.69 5.33 -8.47
CA ASN A 369 16.72 4.36 -8.89
C ASN A 369 16.80 3.18 -7.91
N SER A 370 15.76 2.35 -7.89
CA SER A 370 15.62 1.17 -7.03
C SER A 370 16.72 0.11 -7.24
N ARG A 371 17.56 0.24 -8.27
CA ARG A 371 18.71 -0.64 -8.51
C ARG A 371 20.01 -0.10 -7.90
N ASN A 372 20.16 1.21 -7.74
CA ASN A 372 21.37 1.77 -7.15
C ASN A 372 21.48 1.40 -5.67
N ALA A 373 22.64 0.91 -5.22
CA ALA A 373 22.81 0.38 -3.86
C ALA A 373 22.55 1.41 -2.75
N ILE A 374 22.89 2.69 -2.98
CA ILE A 374 22.68 3.76 -1.98
C ILE A 374 21.21 4.15 -1.92
N ALA A 375 20.56 4.25 -3.08
CA ALA A 375 19.13 4.45 -3.17
C ALA A 375 18.35 3.29 -2.52
N GLN A 376 18.75 2.04 -2.77
CA GLN A 376 18.19 0.86 -2.10
C GLN A 376 18.34 0.90 -0.58
N ASN A 377 19.49 1.37 -0.07
CA ASN A 377 19.68 1.50 1.38
C ASN A 377 18.68 2.49 1.99
N LEU A 378 18.34 3.59 1.31
CA LEU A 378 17.31 4.52 1.78
C LEU A 378 15.94 3.85 1.94
N ILE A 379 15.56 2.99 0.98
CA ILE A 379 14.33 2.18 1.06
C ILE A 379 14.38 1.27 2.30
N VAL A 380 15.42 0.45 2.45
CA VAL A 380 15.53 -0.49 3.57
C VAL A 380 15.60 0.21 4.92
N ASP A 381 16.37 1.29 5.02
CA ASP A 381 16.58 2.03 6.27
C ASP A 381 15.29 2.73 6.71
N SER A 382 14.51 3.27 5.77
CA SER A 382 13.20 3.86 6.08
C SER A 382 12.21 2.79 6.50
N LEU A 383 12.08 1.68 5.76
CA LEU A 383 11.25 0.55 6.17
C LEU A 383 11.61 0.06 7.58
N ALA A 384 12.89 -0.15 7.87
CA ALA A 384 13.34 -0.53 9.21
C ALA A 384 12.98 0.50 10.28
N TYR A 385 13.09 1.80 9.99
CA TYR A 385 12.66 2.86 10.91
C TYR A 385 11.16 2.80 11.21
N TRP A 386 10.30 2.66 10.18
CA TRP A 386 8.86 2.53 10.36
C TRP A 386 8.51 1.26 11.17
N ARG A 387 9.19 0.14 10.91
CA ARG A 387 9.01 -1.12 11.65
C ARG A 387 9.43 -0.97 13.11
N ASP A 388 10.66 -0.54 13.35
CA ASP A 388 11.32 -0.67 14.66
C ASP A 388 11.01 0.50 15.58
N THR A 389 10.89 1.72 15.03
CA THR A 389 10.69 2.94 15.83
C THR A 389 9.23 3.35 15.88
N LEU A 390 8.52 3.25 14.75
CA LEU A 390 7.12 3.69 14.64
C LEU A 390 6.10 2.57 14.86
N GLY A 391 6.56 1.31 14.82
CA GLY A 391 5.76 0.14 15.19
C GLY A 391 4.92 -0.45 14.06
N VAL A 392 5.14 -0.06 12.81
CA VAL A 392 4.44 -0.62 11.64
C VAL A 392 4.66 -2.14 11.53
N ASP A 393 3.61 -2.89 11.23
CA ASP A 393 3.62 -4.36 11.13
C ASP A 393 3.89 -4.88 9.72
N GLY A 394 3.68 -4.04 8.71
CA GLY A 394 3.81 -4.41 7.30
C GLY A 394 3.54 -3.25 6.35
N TYR A 395 3.68 -3.53 5.06
CA TYR A 395 3.67 -2.52 4.02
C TYR A 395 2.93 -3.03 2.79
N ARG A 396 2.13 -2.16 2.17
CA ARG A 396 1.70 -2.32 0.78
C ARG A 396 2.55 -1.41 -0.09
N PHE A 397 3.17 -1.96 -1.12
CA PHE A 397 4.09 -1.23 -1.99
C PHE A 397 3.37 -0.85 -3.28
N ASP A 398 3.25 0.46 -3.49
CA ASP A 398 2.74 1.06 -4.72
C ASP A 398 3.66 0.80 -5.92
N LEU A 399 3.05 0.49 -7.06
CA LEU A 399 3.70 0.15 -8.34
C LEU A 399 4.96 -0.71 -8.14
N ALA A 400 4.84 -1.77 -7.35
CA ALA A 400 5.98 -2.49 -6.75
C ALA A 400 6.90 -3.11 -7.80
N SER A 401 6.43 -3.32 -9.04
CA SER A 401 7.25 -3.85 -10.13
C SER A 401 8.48 -2.97 -10.42
N VAL A 402 8.42 -1.65 -10.16
CA VAL A 402 9.58 -0.75 -10.30
C VAL A 402 10.72 -1.13 -9.34
N LEU A 403 10.43 -1.73 -8.19
CA LEU A 403 11.43 -2.22 -7.24
C LEU A 403 12.09 -3.53 -7.70
N GLY A 404 11.47 -4.25 -8.63
CA GLY A 404 12.03 -5.44 -9.28
C GLY A 404 12.92 -5.13 -10.49
N ASN A 405 13.13 -3.85 -10.81
CA ASN A 405 13.92 -3.43 -11.96
C ASN A 405 15.42 -3.76 -11.79
N THR A 406 16.03 -4.34 -12.82
CA THR A 406 17.46 -4.66 -12.84
C THR A 406 18.33 -3.58 -13.47
N CYS A 407 17.71 -2.57 -14.09
CA CYS A 407 18.36 -1.44 -14.72
C CYS A 407 18.59 -0.27 -13.75
N GLN A 408 19.79 0.33 -13.77
CA GLN A 408 20.01 1.62 -13.10
C GLN A 408 19.58 2.81 -13.96
N HIS A 409 19.87 2.75 -15.26
CA HIS A 409 19.61 3.81 -16.23
C HIS A 409 19.29 3.21 -17.61
N GLY A 410 18.59 3.97 -18.45
CA GLY A 410 18.39 3.71 -19.88
C GLY A 410 17.46 2.54 -20.23
N CYS A 411 16.93 1.82 -19.24
CA CYS A 411 16.00 0.72 -19.46
C CYS A 411 15.12 0.43 -18.24
N TYR A 412 14.12 -0.41 -18.49
CA TYR A 412 13.35 -1.10 -17.48
C TYR A 412 13.34 -2.59 -17.81
N ASN A 413 13.64 -3.42 -16.82
CA ASN A 413 13.50 -4.87 -16.91
C ASN A 413 13.22 -5.43 -15.53
N PHE A 414 11.99 -5.90 -15.30
CA PHE A 414 11.67 -6.66 -14.11
C PHE A 414 12.29 -8.07 -14.19
N ASP A 415 12.93 -8.49 -13.12
CA ASP A 415 13.38 -9.88 -12.94
C ASP A 415 13.29 -10.28 -11.47
N LYS A 416 12.36 -11.19 -11.14
CA LYS A 416 12.16 -11.67 -9.76
C LYS A 416 13.36 -12.44 -9.21
N MET A 417 14.22 -12.98 -10.07
CA MET A 417 15.37 -13.81 -9.70
C MET A 417 16.67 -13.01 -9.52
N ASP A 418 16.72 -11.74 -9.93
CA ASP A 418 17.90 -10.90 -9.72
C ASP A 418 18.01 -10.54 -8.23
N SER A 419 18.93 -11.23 -7.56
CA SER A 419 19.19 -11.03 -6.13
C SER A 419 19.64 -9.62 -5.75
N GLY A 420 20.02 -8.73 -6.67
CA GLY A 420 20.41 -7.37 -6.37
C GLY A 420 19.30 -6.32 -6.57
N ASN A 421 18.09 -6.72 -6.93
CA ASN A 421 16.95 -5.79 -7.02
C ASN A 421 16.39 -5.47 -5.61
N ALA A 422 15.60 -4.40 -5.49
CA ALA A 422 15.10 -3.97 -4.19
C ALA A 422 14.10 -4.96 -3.56
N LEU A 423 13.33 -5.71 -4.35
CA LEU A 423 12.38 -6.70 -3.83
C LEU A 423 13.08 -7.83 -3.05
N ASN A 424 14.14 -8.39 -3.62
CA ASN A 424 14.96 -9.42 -2.98
C ASN A 424 15.74 -8.85 -1.79
N ARG A 425 16.10 -7.55 -1.83
CA ARG A 425 16.72 -6.85 -0.70
C ARG A 425 15.80 -6.83 0.49
N ILE A 426 14.58 -6.35 0.27
CA ILE A 426 13.58 -6.15 1.31
C ILE A 426 13.31 -7.47 2.01
N VAL A 427 13.10 -8.57 1.27
CA VAL A 427 12.88 -9.90 1.87
C VAL A 427 14.05 -10.37 2.73
N ALA A 428 15.29 -10.10 2.28
CA ALA A 428 16.49 -10.51 3.01
C ALA A 428 16.69 -9.76 4.34
N GLU A 429 16.36 -8.45 4.38
CA GLU A 429 16.61 -7.58 5.55
C GLU A 429 15.38 -7.43 6.47
N LEU A 430 14.18 -7.55 5.89
CA LEU A 430 12.89 -7.46 6.56
C LEU A 430 12.21 -8.81 6.44
N SER A 431 12.59 -9.75 7.31
CA SER A 431 12.10 -11.12 7.25
C SER A 431 10.56 -11.17 7.22
N PRO A 432 9.96 -11.77 6.16
CA PRO A 432 8.52 -11.92 6.05
C PRO A 432 7.95 -12.72 7.20
N ARG A 433 6.73 -12.40 7.62
CA ARG A 433 6.06 -13.14 8.69
C ARG A 433 5.78 -14.59 8.27
N PRO A 434 6.08 -15.59 9.13
CA PRO A 434 5.77 -16.98 8.81
C PRO A 434 4.26 -17.22 8.64
N GLY A 435 3.90 -18.20 7.80
CA GLY A 435 2.49 -18.60 7.57
C GLY A 435 1.77 -19.13 8.82
N THR A 436 2.50 -19.49 9.87
CA THR A 436 1.99 -19.88 11.19
C THR A 436 1.86 -18.70 12.17
N GLY A 437 2.27 -17.49 11.76
CA GLY A 437 2.41 -16.33 12.64
C GLY A 437 3.77 -16.29 13.34
N GLY A 438 3.96 -15.27 14.16
CA GLY A 438 5.22 -14.95 14.83
C GLY A 438 5.71 -13.53 14.53
N SER A 439 6.96 -13.25 14.86
CA SER A 439 7.65 -12.02 14.47
C SER A 439 7.91 -12.00 12.97
N GLY A 440 7.85 -10.82 12.36
CA GLY A 440 8.13 -10.60 10.96
C GLY A 440 7.32 -9.43 10.43
N VAL A 441 7.45 -9.19 9.13
CA VAL A 441 6.77 -8.11 8.42
C VAL A 441 5.80 -8.70 7.41
N ASP A 442 4.62 -8.11 7.27
CA ASP A 442 3.69 -8.47 6.20
C ASP A 442 4.03 -7.61 4.97
N LEU A 443 4.49 -8.22 3.86
CA LEU A 443 4.88 -7.53 2.63
C LEU A 443 3.84 -7.78 1.54
N ILE A 444 3.16 -6.72 1.10
CA ILE A 444 2.12 -6.75 0.08
C ILE A 444 2.58 -5.90 -1.10
N ALA A 445 2.51 -6.42 -2.32
CA ALA A 445 2.85 -5.69 -3.54
C ALA A 445 1.58 -5.31 -4.31
N GLU A 446 1.59 -4.14 -4.94
CA GLU A 446 0.86 -3.90 -6.18
C GLU A 446 1.68 -4.44 -7.36
N PRO A 447 1.33 -5.60 -7.95
CA PRO A 447 2.22 -6.32 -8.83
C PRO A 447 2.18 -5.83 -10.29
N TRP A 448 2.13 -4.52 -10.49
CA TRP A 448 2.23 -3.90 -11.81
C TRP A 448 2.92 -2.52 -11.74
N ALA A 449 3.28 -2.00 -12.91
CA ALA A 449 3.63 -0.60 -13.12
C ALA A 449 3.24 -0.22 -14.57
N ILE A 450 3.85 0.81 -15.16
CA ILE A 450 3.53 1.28 -16.51
C ILE A 450 4.67 0.93 -17.50
N GLY A 451 4.32 0.23 -18.58
CA GLY A 451 5.23 -0.07 -19.70
C GLY A 451 6.22 -1.21 -19.44
N GLY A 452 6.96 -1.61 -20.49
CA GLY A 452 7.90 -2.73 -20.42
C GLY A 452 7.22 -4.05 -20.02
N ASN A 453 7.93 -4.90 -19.27
CA ASN A 453 7.40 -6.13 -18.68
C ASN A 453 6.89 -5.91 -17.24
N SER A 454 6.27 -4.77 -16.94
CA SER A 454 5.93 -4.41 -15.54
C SER A 454 4.70 -5.10 -14.96
N TYR A 455 3.77 -5.62 -15.77
CA TYR A 455 2.64 -6.40 -15.27
C TYR A 455 3.11 -7.78 -14.79
N GLN A 456 3.07 -8.01 -13.47
CA GLN A 456 3.75 -9.10 -12.78
C GLN A 456 2.85 -9.75 -11.71
N VAL A 457 1.53 -9.82 -11.95
CA VAL A 457 0.63 -10.59 -11.07
C VAL A 457 1.07 -12.07 -11.07
N GLY A 458 1.36 -12.62 -9.89
CA GLY A 458 2.00 -13.92 -9.71
C GLY A 458 3.52 -13.91 -9.97
N GLY A 459 4.10 -12.76 -10.30
CA GLY A 459 5.49 -12.60 -10.73
C GLY A 459 6.46 -12.20 -9.63
N PHE A 460 6.02 -11.96 -8.38
CA PHE A 460 6.93 -11.53 -7.30
C PHE A 460 7.67 -12.70 -6.65
N PRO A 461 8.85 -12.46 -6.04
CA PRO A 461 9.59 -13.50 -5.34
C PRO A 461 8.83 -13.99 -4.09
N SER A 462 9.16 -15.20 -3.62
CA SER A 462 8.60 -15.75 -2.39
C SER A 462 8.86 -14.81 -1.20
N GLY A 463 7.89 -14.74 -0.28
CA GLY A 463 7.87 -13.76 0.82
C GLY A 463 6.96 -12.55 0.57
N TRP A 464 6.51 -12.35 -0.67
CA TRP A 464 5.56 -11.30 -1.05
C TRP A 464 4.15 -11.84 -1.24
N ALA A 465 3.19 -11.24 -0.55
CA ALA A 465 1.79 -11.29 -0.96
C ALA A 465 1.53 -10.22 -2.03
N GLU A 466 0.49 -10.40 -2.83
CA GLU A 466 0.19 -9.51 -3.95
C GLU A 466 -1.30 -9.16 -3.98
N TRP A 467 -1.60 -7.90 -4.30
CA TRP A 467 -2.93 -7.50 -4.73
C TRP A 467 -3.34 -8.29 -5.98
N ASN A 468 -4.34 -9.15 -5.84
CA ASN A 468 -4.79 -10.00 -6.93
C ASN A 468 -5.82 -9.28 -7.82
N GLY A 469 -5.32 -8.47 -8.75
CA GLY A 469 -6.16 -7.79 -9.75
C GLY A 469 -6.98 -8.76 -10.62
N MET A 470 -6.50 -9.99 -10.84
CA MET A 470 -7.27 -11.01 -11.56
C MET A 470 -8.47 -11.53 -10.76
N TYR A 471 -8.35 -11.66 -9.43
CA TYR A 471 -9.48 -11.97 -8.55
C TYR A 471 -10.56 -10.89 -8.69
N ARG A 472 -10.16 -9.63 -8.51
CA ARG A 472 -11.03 -8.45 -8.65
C ARG A 472 -11.79 -8.48 -9.97
N ASP A 473 -11.07 -8.59 -11.09
CA ASP A 473 -11.67 -8.48 -12.41
C ASP A 473 -12.55 -9.67 -12.76
N THR A 474 -12.13 -10.89 -12.43
CA THR A 474 -12.93 -12.11 -12.70
C THR A 474 -14.26 -12.07 -11.95
N VAL A 475 -14.24 -11.71 -10.66
CA VAL A 475 -15.46 -11.66 -9.85
C VAL A 475 -16.37 -10.52 -10.30
N ARG A 476 -15.82 -9.33 -10.59
CA ARG A 476 -16.58 -8.20 -11.16
C ARG A 476 -17.24 -8.58 -12.49
N GLN A 477 -16.49 -9.19 -13.41
CA GLN A 477 -17.00 -9.61 -14.71
C GLN A 477 -18.11 -10.66 -14.59
N ALA A 478 -17.95 -11.67 -13.74
CA ALA A 478 -18.97 -12.69 -13.53
C ALA A 478 -20.31 -12.09 -13.04
N GLN A 479 -20.25 -11.06 -12.19
CA GLN A 479 -21.44 -10.39 -11.69
C GLN A 479 -22.04 -9.40 -12.71
N ASN A 480 -21.20 -8.59 -13.36
CA ASN A 480 -21.62 -7.37 -14.06
C ASN A 480 -21.58 -7.47 -15.58
N LYS A 481 -20.86 -8.45 -16.15
CA LYS A 481 -20.62 -8.59 -17.60
C LYS A 481 -21.17 -9.89 -18.19
N LEU A 482 -22.16 -10.50 -17.54
CA LEU A 482 -22.87 -11.67 -18.08
C LEU A 482 -23.40 -11.37 -19.49
N GLY A 483 -23.08 -12.24 -20.45
CA GLY A 483 -23.46 -12.06 -21.85
C GLY A 483 -22.60 -11.07 -22.63
N SER A 484 -21.65 -10.38 -21.99
CA SER A 484 -20.67 -9.50 -22.64
C SER A 484 -19.25 -10.04 -22.58
N VAL A 485 -18.89 -10.70 -21.48
CA VAL A 485 -17.58 -11.33 -21.27
C VAL A 485 -17.81 -12.78 -20.86
N ALA A 486 -17.07 -13.70 -21.47
CA ALA A 486 -17.07 -15.11 -21.08
C ALA A 486 -16.22 -15.29 -19.81
N VAL A 487 -16.86 -15.63 -18.70
CA VAL A 487 -16.20 -16.06 -17.46
C VAL A 487 -16.64 -17.48 -17.17
N THR A 488 -15.68 -18.41 -17.11
CA THR A 488 -15.97 -19.83 -16.89
C THR A 488 -16.07 -20.15 -15.40
N ALA A 489 -16.81 -21.22 -15.09
CA ALA A 489 -16.86 -21.77 -13.74
C ALA A 489 -15.45 -22.15 -13.22
N GLY A 490 -14.55 -22.60 -14.10
CA GLY A 490 -13.16 -22.89 -13.77
C GLY A 490 -12.36 -21.66 -13.32
N GLN A 491 -12.53 -20.51 -13.99
CA GLN A 491 -11.88 -19.26 -13.58
C GLN A 491 -12.32 -18.84 -12.17
N LEU A 492 -13.63 -18.89 -11.89
CA LEU A 492 -14.19 -18.61 -10.57
C LEU A 492 -13.68 -19.59 -9.52
N ALA A 493 -13.68 -20.89 -9.82
CA ALA A 493 -13.17 -21.92 -8.92
C ALA A 493 -11.70 -21.67 -8.53
N THR A 494 -10.88 -21.30 -9.50
CA THR A 494 -9.47 -20.94 -9.26
C THR A 494 -9.34 -19.70 -8.37
N ARG A 495 -10.16 -18.65 -8.58
CA ARG A 495 -10.14 -17.46 -7.73
C ARG A 495 -10.58 -17.77 -6.29
N PHE A 496 -11.67 -18.50 -6.11
CA PHE A 496 -12.22 -18.82 -4.78
C PHE A 496 -11.34 -19.77 -3.97
N SER A 497 -10.52 -20.60 -4.62
CA SER A 497 -9.58 -21.53 -3.99
C SER A 497 -8.17 -20.97 -3.76
N GLY A 498 -7.98 -19.66 -3.92
CA GLY A 498 -6.73 -18.96 -3.58
C GLY A 498 -5.73 -18.78 -4.73
N SER A 499 -6.18 -18.91 -5.99
CA SER A 499 -5.40 -18.61 -7.20
C SER A 499 -4.08 -19.39 -7.30
N SER A 500 -4.15 -20.72 -7.21
CA SER A 500 -2.97 -21.58 -7.34
C SER A 500 -2.26 -21.48 -8.70
N ASP A 501 -2.93 -21.01 -9.73
CA ASP A 501 -2.34 -20.72 -11.04
C ASP A 501 -1.36 -19.52 -11.00
N LEU A 502 -1.48 -18.64 -10.00
CA LEU A 502 -0.60 -17.49 -9.80
C LEU A 502 0.47 -17.75 -8.74
N TYR A 503 0.15 -18.54 -7.71
CA TYR A 503 0.96 -18.64 -6.49
C TYR A 503 1.35 -20.08 -6.10
N GLY A 504 0.94 -21.08 -6.87
CA GLY A 504 1.14 -22.49 -6.55
C GLY A 504 2.46 -23.08 -7.05
N ASP A 505 3.19 -22.40 -7.93
CA ASP A 505 4.33 -22.93 -8.67
C ASP A 505 5.70 -22.62 -8.01
N ASP A 506 5.78 -21.61 -7.14
CA ASP A 506 7.04 -21.12 -6.54
C ASP A 506 7.08 -21.20 -5.00
N GLY A 507 6.25 -22.06 -4.42
CA GLY A 507 6.23 -22.35 -2.98
C GLY A 507 5.40 -21.37 -2.14
N ARG A 508 4.84 -20.33 -2.77
CA ARG A 508 3.77 -19.52 -2.16
C ARG A 508 2.51 -20.35 -1.91
N LYS A 509 1.56 -19.72 -1.23
CA LYS A 509 0.40 -20.33 -0.56
C LYS A 509 -0.84 -19.47 -0.82
N PRO A 510 -2.07 -19.96 -0.59
CA PRO A 510 -3.29 -19.19 -0.87
C PRO A 510 -3.28 -17.78 -0.29
N TRP A 511 -2.76 -17.63 0.94
CA TRP A 511 -2.71 -16.37 1.66
C TRP A 511 -1.70 -15.34 1.11
N HIS A 512 -0.95 -15.67 0.06
CA HIS A 512 -0.20 -14.66 -0.71
C HIS A 512 -1.09 -13.94 -1.74
N SER A 513 -2.32 -14.43 -1.97
CA SER A 513 -3.34 -13.71 -2.73
C SER A 513 -4.08 -12.75 -1.80
N VAL A 514 -3.85 -11.44 -1.95
CA VAL A 514 -4.72 -10.42 -1.34
C VAL A 514 -5.92 -10.21 -2.26
N ASN A 515 -7.06 -10.75 -1.85
CA ASN A 515 -8.30 -10.72 -2.59
C ASN A 515 -9.07 -9.45 -2.25
N PHE A 516 -9.39 -8.66 -3.26
CA PHE A 516 -10.16 -7.44 -3.09
C PHE A 516 -11.18 -7.29 -4.23
N ILE A 517 -12.33 -6.70 -3.92
CA ILE A 517 -13.32 -6.30 -4.94
C ILE A 517 -13.14 -4.85 -5.32
N THR A 518 -12.65 -4.02 -4.42
CA THR A 518 -12.46 -2.57 -4.53
C THR A 518 -11.20 -2.17 -3.78
N ALA A 519 -10.58 -1.09 -4.23
CA ALA A 519 -9.44 -0.41 -3.62
C ALA A 519 -9.70 1.11 -3.73
N HIS A 520 -8.83 1.95 -3.18
CA HIS A 520 -8.90 3.39 -3.40
C HIS A 520 -8.88 3.74 -4.91
N ASP A 521 -8.15 2.96 -5.72
CA ASP A 521 -8.19 3.01 -7.18
C ASP A 521 -9.49 2.46 -7.75
N GLY A 522 -10.25 3.32 -8.42
CA GLY A 522 -11.51 2.97 -9.07
C GLY A 522 -12.72 3.28 -8.20
N PHE A 523 -13.79 2.51 -8.41
CA PHE A 523 -15.04 2.69 -7.66
C PHE A 523 -14.99 2.11 -6.25
N SER A 524 -15.72 2.75 -5.34
CA SER A 524 -16.21 2.14 -4.09
C SER A 524 -17.08 0.91 -4.37
N LEU A 525 -17.32 0.06 -3.36
CA LEU A 525 -18.15 -1.13 -3.52
C LEU A 525 -19.57 -0.77 -3.95
N LYS A 526 -20.12 0.34 -3.41
CA LYS A 526 -21.45 0.82 -3.82
C LYS A 526 -21.44 1.26 -5.27
N ASP A 527 -20.47 2.07 -5.68
CA ASP A 527 -20.43 2.64 -7.04
C ASP A 527 -20.17 1.59 -8.11
N LEU A 528 -19.36 0.57 -7.80
CA LEU A 528 -19.11 -0.57 -8.68
C LEU A 528 -20.40 -1.25 -9.16
N TYR A 529 -21.40 -1.32 -8.28
CA TYR A 529 -22.71 -1.90 -8.59
C TYR A 529 -23.81 -0.86 -8.83
N SER A 530 -23.46 0.42 -8.98
CA SER A 530 -24.42 1.52 -9.16
C SER A 530 -24.10 2.43 -10.34
N CYS A 531 -22.95 2.26 -10.97
CA CYS A 531 -22.43 3.12 -12.02
C CYS A 531 -22.08 2.30 -13.25
N ASN A 532 -22.56 2.71 -14.44
CA ASN A 532 -22.16 2.09 -15.70
C ASN A 532 -20.87 2.69 -16.28
N SER A 533 -20.54 3.92 -15.89
CA SER A 533 -19.36 4.66 -16.33
C SER A 533 -18.88 5.58 -15.22
N LYS A 534 -17.61 5.99 -15.27
CA LYS A 534 -17.05 6.99 -14.37
C LYS A 534 -17.65 8.38 -14.64
N SER A 535 -17.68 9.21 -13.62
CA SER A 535 -18.23 10.57 -13.60
C SER A 535 -17.28 11.48 -12.84
N ASN A 536 -16.04 11.59 -13.32
CA ASN A 536 -15.00 12.30 -12.57
C ASN A 536 -15.04 13.82 -12.82
N LEU A 537 -15.79 14.31 -13.80
CA LEU A 537 -15.91 15.74 -14.14
C LEU A 537 -17.06 16.45 -13.40
N GLN A 538 -17.56 15.85 -12.32
CA GLN A 538 -18.54 16.49 -11.45
C GLN A 538 -17.96 17.77 -10.83
N ALA A 539 -18.84 18.67 -10.39
CA ALA A 539 -18.42 19.82 -9.61
C ALA A 539 -18.03 19.42 -8.17
N TRP A 540 -17.36 20.34 -7.48
CA TRP A 540 -17.09 20.22 -6.04
C TRP A 540 -18.40 19.93 -5.27
N PRO A 541 -18.43 19.00 -4.30
CA PRO A 541 -17.28 18.30 -3.70
C PRO A 541 -16.93 16.92 -4.32
N TYR A 542 -17.56 16.52 -5.43
CA TYR A 542 -17.39 15.19 -6.05
C TYR A 542 -16.40 15.15 -7.22
N GLY A 543 -15.82 16.30 -7.58
CA GLY A 543 -14.88 16.45 -8.69
C GLY A 543 -14.46 17.92 -8.88
N PRO A 544 -13.72 18.24 -9.96
CA PRO A 544 -13.24 17.30 -10.96
C PRO A 544 -12.01 16.50 -10.49
N SER A 545 -11.89 15.28 -11.00
CA SER A 545 -10.68 14.46 -10.92
C SER A 545 -10.34 13.95 -12.32
N ASP A 546 -9.11 14.14 -12.78
CA ASP A 546 -8.68 13.61 -14.08
C ASP A 546 -8.35 12.12 -13.99
N GLY A 547 -8.26 11.42 -15.13
CA GLY A 547 -7.79 10.04 -15.17
C GLY A 547 -8.77 8.98 -14.63
N GLY A 548 -8.20 7.95 -13.99
CA GLY A 548 -8.89 6.72 -13.56
C GLY A 548 -9.06 5.68 -14.68
N ASP A 549 -9.31 4.43 -14.29
CA ASP A 549 -9.55 3.32 -15.25
C ASP A 549 -10.85 3.55 -16.05
N ASP A 550 -10.82 3.28 -17.34
CA ASP A 550 -12.00 3.30 -18.20
C ASP A 550 -12.78 1.98 -18.13
N ASN A 551 -12.13 0.86 -17.79
CA ASN A 551 -12.71 -0.47 -17.76
C ASN A 551 -12.98 -0.99 -16.33
N ASN A 552 -13.91 -0.34 -15.65
CA ASN A 552 -14.23 -0.61 -14.24
C ASN A 552 -14.88 -1.98 -13.96
N ASN A 553 -15.30 -2.71 -15.01
CA ASN A 553 -16.14 -3.91 -14.90
C ASN A 553 -17.42 -3.70 -14.05
N SER A 554 -17.98 -2.49 -14.09
CA SER A 554 -19.14 -2.07 -13.29
C SER A 554 -20.47 -2.26 -14.04
N TRP A 555 -21.58 -2.27 -13.27
CA TRP A 555 -22.95 -2.24 -13.79
C TRP A 555 -23.91 -1.74 -12.69
N ASP A 556 -24.85 -0.87 -13.04
CA ASP A 556 -25.81 -0.27 -12.11
C ASP A 556 -26.97 -1.18 -11.66
N GLN A 557 -26.94 -2.45 -12.07
CA GLN A 557 -27.99 -3.45 -11.83
C GLN A 557 -29.38 -3.01 -12.34
N GLY A 558 -29.41 -2.22 -13.42
CA GLY A 558 -30.64 -1.65 -13.97
C GLY A 558 -31.23 -0.51 -13.14
N GLY A 559 -30.44 0.07 -12.22
CA GLY A 559 -30.86 1.16 -11.33
C GLY A 559 -31.74 0.73 -10.15
N ILE A 560 -31.87 -0.58 -9.90
CA ILE A 560 -32.74 -1.11 -8.84
C ILE A 560 -31.95 -1.22 -7.52
N ALA A 561 -32.24 -0.33 -6.55
CA ALA A 561 -31.47 -0.21 -5.31
C ALA A 561 -31.29 -1.52 -4.52
N ALA A 562 -32.34 -2.34 -4.41
CA ALA A 562 -32.25 -3.64 -3.73
C ALA A 562 -31.29 -4.62 -4.44
N ASP A 563 -31.25 -4.57 -5.77
CA ASP A 563 -30.36 -5.41 -6.58
C ASP A 563 -28.91 -4.92 -6.54
N GLN A 564 -28.69 -3.60 -6.46
CA GLN A 564 -27.36 -3.01 -6.20
C GLN A 564 -26.81 -3.50 -4.86
N ARG A 565 -27.65 -3.51 -3.81
CA ARG A 565 -27.25 -4.04 -2.49
C ARG A 565 -27.06 -5.55 -2.49
N ARG A 566 -27.85 -6.32 -3.24
CA ARG A 566 -27.60 -7.76 -3.48
C ARG A 566 -26.23 -7.96 -4.13
N ALA A 567 -25.90 -7.20 -5.17
CA ALA A 567 -24.62 -7.30 -5.87
C ALA A 567 -23.43 -6.94 -4.97
N ALA A 568 -23.57 -5.89 -4.15
CA ALA A 568 -22.57 -5.53 -3.14
C ALA A 568 -22.40 -6.62 -2.07
N ARG A 569 -23.50 -7.20 -1.56
CA ARG A 569 -23.46 -8.33 -0.62
C ARG A 569 -22.75 -9.54 -1.21
N ASN A 570 -22.98 -9.84 -2.48
CA ASN A 570 -22.30 -10.93 -3.18
C ASN A 570 -20.80 -10.70 -3.28
N GLY A 571 -20.37 -9.52 -3.73
CA GLY A 571 -18.94 -9.20 -3.85
C GLY A 571 -18.23 -9.37 -2.50
N LEU A 572 -18.81 -8.78 -1.44
CA LEU A 572 -18.27 -8.90 -0.08
C LEU A 572 -18.29 -10.35 0.42
N ALA A 573 -19.38 -11.10 0.21
CA ALA A 573 -19.48 -12.48 0.65
C ALA A 573 -18.45 -13.38 -0.05
N LEU A 574 -18.33 -13.30 -1.37
CA LEU A 574 -17.36 -14.09 -2.13
C LEU A 574 -15.93 -13.80 -1.67
N MET A 575 -15.60 -12.53 -1.45
CA MET A 575 -14.30 -12.12 -0.89
C MET A 575 -14.04 -12.73 0.48
N MET A 576 -15.03 -12.71 1.37
CA MET A 576 -14.92 -13.29 2.72
C MET A 576 -14.91 -14.81 2.76
N LEU A 577 -15.46 -15.48 1.74
CA LEU A 577 -15.54 -16.94 1.63
C LEU A 577 -14.39 -17.56 0.83
N SER A 578 -13.65 -16.76 0.06
CA SER A 578 -12.52 -17.22 -0.74
C SER A 578 -11.29 -17.49 0.12
N ALA A 579 -10.52 -18.52 -0.22
CA ALA A 579 -9.16 -18.67 0.32
C ALA A 579 -8.27 -17.53 -0.18
N GLY A 580 -7.33 -17.08 0.65
CA GLY A 580 -6.56 -15.84 0.45
C GLY A 580 -6.70 -14.89 1.62
N VAL A 581 -6.33 -13.63 1.45
CA VAL A 581 -6.45 -12.58 2.47
C VAL A 581 -7.42 -11.52 1.94
N PRO A 582 -8.60 -11.32 2.54
CA PRO A 582 -9.55 -10.32 2.06
C PRO A 582 -9.10 -8.92 2.47
N MET A 583 -9.29 -7.96 1.57
CA MET A 583 -9.11 -6.53 1.80
C MET A 583 -10.39 -5.77 1.46
N LEU A 584 -10.87 -4.94 2.38
CA LEU A 584 -11.99 -4.02 2.16
C LEU A 584 -11.48 -2.57 2.14
N VAL A 585 -12.12 -1.73 1.34
CA VAL A 585 -11.94 -0.28 1.43
C VAL A 585 -12.82 0.26 2.55
N GLY A 586 -12.30 1.19 3.33
CA GLY A 586 -13.03 1.80 4.41
C GLY A 586 -14.27 2.53 3.90
N GLY A 587 -15.40 2.32 4.59
CA GLY A 587 -16.70 2.79 4.17
C GLY A 587 -17.48 1.78 3.32
N ASP A 588 -16.83 0.79 2.69
CA ASP A 588 -17.54 -0.28 1.97
C ASP A 588 -18.42 -1.08 2.92
N GLU A 589 -18.08 -1.18 4.21
CA GLU A 589 -18.92 -1.85 5.19
C GLU A 589 -20.29 -1.20 5.36
N ALA A 590 -20.45 0.06 4.95
CA ALA A 590 -21.69 0.82 5.02
C ALA A 590 -22.08 1.46 3.67
N LEU A 591 -21.60 0.90 2.55
CA LEU A 591 -21.90 1.36 1.20
C LEU A 591 -21.56 2.84 0.95
N HIS A 592 -20.37 3.26 1.36
CA HIS A 592 -19.80 4.56 0.97
C HIS A 592 -19.78 4.69 -0.57
N SER A 593 -19.98 5.92 -1.06
CA SER A 593 -20.12 6.23 -2.49
C SER A 593 -19.52 7.59 -2.79
N MET A 594 -18.81 7.64 -3.92
CA MET A 594 -18.21 8.82 -4.53
C MET A 594 -19.02 9.31 -5.73
N ASN A 595 -20.30 8.93 -5.81
CA ASN A 595 -21.19 9.25 -6.92
C ASN A 595 -20.55 8.98 -8.29
N CYS A 596 -19.99 7.78 -8.44
CA CYS A 596 -19.30 7.36 -9.67
C CYS A 596 -18.03 8.17 -10.01
N ASN A 597 -17.41 8.90 -9.09
CA ASN A 597 -16.00 9.29 -9.27
C ASN A 597 -15.13 8.06 -8.97
N ASN A 598 -14.29 7.66 -9.92
CA ASN A 598 -13.42 6.49 -9.79
C ASN A 598 -11.93 6.84 -9.63
N ASN A 599 -11.62 8.12 -9.48
CA ASN A 599 -10.25 8.57 -9.23
C ASN A 599 -10.20 9.78 -8.27
N PRO A 600 -10.80 9.72 -7.07
CA PRO A 600 -10.88 10.86 -6.16
C PRO A 600 -9.55 11.21 -5.46
N TYR A 601 -8.42 11.13 -6.16
CA TYR A 601 -7.07 11.31 -5.61
C TYR A 601 -6.79 12.72 -5.09
N ASN A 602 -7.50 13.71 -5.62
CA ASN A 602 -7.40 15.13 -5.29
C ASN A 602 -8.57 15.63 -4.44
N LEU A 603 -9.51 14.77 -4.03
CA LEU A 603 -10.71 15.22 -3.32
C LEU A 603 -10.53 15.16 -1.80
N ASP A 604 -9.91 16.19 -1.20
CA ASP A 604 -9.92 16.38 0.25
C ASP A 604 -11.24 17.04 0.70
N SER A 605 -12.34 16.31 0.53
CA SER A 605 -13.69 16.85 0.68
C SER A 605 -14.62 15.94 1.50
N SER A 606 -15.72 16.51 1.98
CA SER A 606 -16.75 15.75 2.71
C SER A 606 -17.43 14.67 1.87
N ALA A 607 -17.29 14.68 0.55
CA ALA A 607 -17.73 13.59 -0.31
C ALA A 607 -16.84 12.35 -0.16
N ASN A 608 -15.52 12.56 0.01
CA ASN A 608 -14.51 11.50 0.09
C ASN A 608 -14.23 11.02 1.51
N TRP A 609 -14.40 11.89 2.51
CA TRP A 609 -14.25 11.47 3.91
C TRP A 609 -15.39 10.53 4.33
N LEU A 610 -15.07 9.53 5.15
CA LEU A 610 -16.04 8.52 5.56
C LEU A 610 -17.18 9.12 6.40
N GLY A 611 -18.41 8.79 6.01
CA GLY A 611 -19.63 9.16 6.73
C GLY A 611 -19.97 8.15 7.82
N TRP A 612 -20.26 8.64 9.03
CA TRP A 612 -20.56 7.82 10.21
C TRP A 612 -22.02 7.88 10.66
N SER A 613 -22.87 8.55 9.88
CA SER A 613 -24.32 8.57 10.06
C SER A 613 -24.95 7.79 8.93
N TRP A 614 -25.52 6.63 9.26
CA TRP A 614 -26.04 5.67 8.29
C TRP A 614 -27.55 5.61 8.34
N ASN A 615 -28.18 5.45 7.18
CA ASN A 615 -29.59 5.08 7.12
C ASN A 615 -29.76 3.57 7.45
N THR A 616 -31.01 3.09 7.44
CA THR A 616 -31.34 1.69 7.74
C THR A 616 -30.67 0.70 6.79
N ASP A 617 -30.63 0.99 5.49
CA ASP A 617 -30.03 0.08 4.50
C ASP A 617 -28.51 -0.04 4.70
N GLN A 618 -27.84 1.09 4.96
CA GLN A 618 -26.40 1.12 5.26
C GLN A 618 -26.09 0.41 6.58
N SER A 619 -26.92 0.60 7.62
CA SER A 619 -26.77 -0.10 8.90
C SER A 619 -27.00 -1.61 8.77
N ASN A 620 -27.96 -2.02 7.93
CA ASN A 620 -28.18 -3.43 7.60
C ASN A 620 -26.97 -4.01 6.85
N PHE A 621 -26.40 -3.26 5.88
CA PHE A 621 -25.20 -3.69 5.18
C PHE A 621 -23.98 -3.78 6.10
N GLN A 622 -23.84 -2.87 7.07
CA GLN A 622 -22.79 -2.95 8.08
C GLN A 622 -22.93 -4.17 8.99
N SER A 623 -24.17 -4.51 9.36
CA SER A 623 -24.46 -5.75 10.09
C SER A 623 -24.10 -6.99 9.27
N PHE A 624 -24.38 -6.98 7.96
CA PHE A 624 -23.99 -8.04 7.03
C PHE A 624 -22.47 -8.16 6.92
N SER A 625 -21.75 -7.05 6.72
CA SER A 625 -20.28 -6.99 6.64
C SER A 625 -19.64 -7.56 7.90
N LYS A 626 -20.08 -7.09 9.07
CA LYS A 626 -19.63 -7.60 10.38
C LYS A 626 -19.92 -9.09 10.56
N GLY A 627 -21.11 -9.55 10.15
CA GLY A 627 -21.49 -10.96 10.18
C GLY A 627 -20.57 -11.83 9.31
N MET A 628 -20.28 -11.42 8.07
CA MET A 628 -19.40 -12.16 7.17
C MET A 628 -17.95 -12.20 7.66
N ILE A 629 -17.44 -11.08 8.21
CA ILE A 629 -16.12 -11.01 8.85
C ILE A 629 -16.05 -11.97 10.05
N ALA A 630 -17.07 -11.96 10.91
CA ALA A 630 -17.14 -12.86 12.06
C ALA A 630 -17.20 -14.33 11.63
N PHE A 631 -18.02 -14.64 10.62
CA PHE A 631 -18.10 -15.99 10.03
C PHE A 631 -16.73 -16.44 9.53
N ARG A 632 -16.07 -15.63 8.68
CA ARG A 632 -14.73 -15.95 8.18
C ARG A 632 -13.76 -16.28 9.31
N LYS A 633 -13.72 -15.48 10.37
CA LYS A 633 -12.80 -15.67 11.52
C LYS A 633 -13.12 -16.93 12.33
N ALA A 634 -14.39 -17.28 12.47
CA ALA A 634 -14.83 -18.46 13.19
C ALA A 634 -14.54 -19.78 12.44
N HIS A 635 -14.28 -19.71 11.14
CA HIS A 635 -14.17 -20.88 10.26
C HIS A 635 -12.77 -21.02 9.62
N PRO A 636 -11.81 -21.71 10.26
CA PRO A 636 -10.47 -21.98 9.71
C PRO A 636 -10.47 -22.63 8.34
N ALA A 637 -11.54 -23.37 8.00
CA ALA A 637 -11.72 -23.99 6.71
C ALA A 637 -11.70 -22.98 5.55
N LEU A 638 -11.98 -21.69 5.79
CA LEU A 638 -11.92 -20.61 4.80
C LEU A 638 -10.54 -19.92 4.72
N ARG A 639 -9.62 -20.29 5.62
CA ARG A 639 -8.31 -19.63 5.81
C ARG A 639 -7.18 -20.67 5.76
N PRO A 640 -7.11 -21.50 4.71
CA PRO A 640 -6.21 -22.64 4.69
C PRO A 640 -4.75 -22.17 4.58
N ALA A 641 -3.85 -22.88 5.27
CA ALA A 641 -2.41 -22.58 5.21
C ALA A 641 -1.76 -23.06 3.89
N ASN A 642 -2.36 -24.05 3.24
CA ASN A 642 -1.97 -24.61 1.94
C ASN A 642 -3.17 -24.60 0.99
N PHE A 643 -2.93 -24.74 -0.31
CA PHE A 643 -4.01 -24.97 -1.27
C PHE A 643 -4.81 -26.22 -0.89
N TYR A 644 -6.13 -26.18 -1.09
CA TYR A 644 -6.99 -27.33 -0.82
C TYR A 644 -6.59 -28.53 -1.68
N SER A 645 -6.66 -29.72 -1.10
CA SER A 645 -6.47 -30.98 -1.82
C SER A 645 -7.81 -31.65 -2.12
N SER A 646 -7.84 -32.50 -3.14
CA SER A 646 -8.95 -33.41 -3.41
C SER A 646 -8.75 -34.75 -2.69
N VAL A 647 -8.23 -34.73 -1.46
CA VAL A 647 -7.92 -35.93 -0.66
C VAL A 647 -8.67 -35.84 0.66
N ASP A 648 -9.18 -36.99 1.10
CA ASP A 648 -9.68 -37.23 2.46
C ASP A 648 -8.50 -37.70 3.32
N ASN A 649 -8.12 -36.92 4.34
CA ASN A 649 -7.02 -37.25 5.25
C ASN A 649 -7.50 -37.74 6.62
N ASN A 650 -8.81 -37.76 6.88
CA ASN A 650 -9.40 -38.12 8.17
C ASN A 650 -10.36 -39.33 8.09
N SER A 651 -10.53 -39.91 6.90
CA SER A 651 -11.36 -41.07 6.59
C SER A 651 -12.86 -40.88 6.86
N ASN A 652 -13.37 -39.65 6.74
CA ASN A 652 -14.80 -39.34 6.87
C ASN A 652 -15.57 -39.37 5.53
N ALA A 653 -14.89 -39.78 4.44
CA ALA A 653 -15.38 -39.81 3.06
C ALA A 653 -15.62 -38.43 2.42
N MET A 654 -14.95 -37.38 2.92
CA MET A 654 -15.01 -36.02 2.40
C MET A 654 -13.61 -35.55 1.99
N GLU A 655 -13.43 -35.06 0.75
CA GLU A 655 -12.19 -34.32 0.45
C GLU A 655 -12.21 -32.95 1.13
N GLN A 656 -11.02 -32.39 1.36
CA GLN A 656 -10.88 -31.02 1.88
C GLN A 656 -11.73 -30.02 1.09
N LEU A 657 -11.77 -30.13 -0.25
CA LEU A 657 -12.68 -29.34 -1.07
C LEU A 657 -13.22 -30.17 -2.25
N ARG A 658 -14.54 -30.08 -2.48
CA ARG A 658 -15.19 -30.62 -3.69
C ARG A 658 -16.07 -29.57 -4.36
N TRP A 659 -15.99 -29.49 -5.68
CA TRP A 659 -16.83 -28.64 -6.53
C TRP A 659 -18.06 -29.39 -7.06
N PHE A 660 -19.18 -28.69 -7.14
CA PHE A 660 -20.48 -29.23 -7.53
C PHE A 660 -21.14 -28.36 -8.60
N LYS A 661 -21.86 -29.05 -9.48
CA LYS A 661 -22.86 -28.48 -10.37
C LYS A 661 -24.16 -28.22 -9.58
N PRO A 662 -25.11 -27.43 -10.14
CA PRO A 662 -26.42 -27.26 -9.54
C PRO A 662 -27.21 -28.56 -9.33
N ASP A 663 -27.00 -29.58 -10.16
CA ASP A 663 -27.70 -30.88 -10.03
C ASP A 663 -27.21 -31.74 -8.84
N GLY A 664 -26.21 -31.27 -8.08
CA GLY A 664 -25.61 -31.98 -6.95
C GLY A 664 -24.50 -32.96 -7.36
N GLY A 665 -24.27 -33.15 -8.66
CA GLY A 665 -23.15 -33.90 -9.19
C GLY A 665 -21.83 -33.13 -9.10
N MET A 666 -20.71 -33.86 -9.10
CA MET A 666 -19.38 -33.26 -9.14
C MET A 666 -19.18 -32.45 -10.42
N ALA A 667 -18.57 -31.27 -10.30
CA ALA A 667 -18.14 -30.48 -11.45
C ALA A 667 -16.87 -31.10 -12.06
N ASP A 668 -16.92 -31.42 -13.35
CA ASP A 668 -15.80 -31.99 -14.10
C ASP A 668 -15.16 -30.95 -15.03
N ALA A 669 -14.12 -31.36 -15.77
CA ALA A 669 -13.41 -30.48 -16.68
C ALA A 669 -14.31 -29.91 -17.79
N THR A 670 -15.32 -30.65 -18.24
CA THR A 670 -16.28 -30.15 -19.24
C THR A 670 -17.12 -29.03 -18.64
N TYR A 671 -17.62 -29.20 -17.42
CA TYR A 671 -18.37 -28.16 -16.71
C TYR A 671 -17.53 -26.90 -16.47
N PHE A 672 -16.30 -27.07 -15.99
CA PHE A 672 -15.40 -25.95 -15.68
C PHE A 672 -15.00 -25.12 -16.90
N ASN A 673 -14.86 -25.75 -18.06
CA ASN A 673 -14.38 -25.09 -19.28
C ASN A 673 -15.51 -24.51 -20.14
N ASP A 674 -16.76 -24.87 -19.89
CA ASP A 674 -17.90 -24.35 -20.63
C ASP A 674 -18.34 -23.00 -20.06
N ALA A 675 -18.17 -21.95 -20.88
CA ALA A 675 -18.53 -20.58 -20.55
C ALA A 675 -20.05 -20.34 -20.44
N ALA A 676 -20.91 -21.28 -20.86
CA ALA A 676 -22.35 -21.21 -20.65
C ALA A 676 -22.76 -21.59 -19.21
N ASN A 677 -21.87 -22.20 -18.43
CA ASN A 677 -22.12 -22.55 -17.04
C ASN A 677 -21.82 -21.36 -16.12
N HIS A 678 -22.88 -20.75 -15.60
CA HIS A 678 -22.81 -19.56 -14.75
C HIS A 678 -23.15 -19.84 -13.27
N ALA A 679 -23.28 -21.11 -12.89
CA ALA A 679 -23.59 -21.51 -11.53
C ALA A 679 -22.53 -22.48 -11.04
N ILE A 680 -22.08 -22.34 -9.80
CA ILE A 680 -21.09 -23.23 -9.22
C ILE A 680 -21.29 -23.34 -7.72
N ALA A 681 -21.07 -24.50 -7.15
CA ALA A 681 -21.06 -24.69 -5.71
C ALA A 681 -19.81 -25.45 -5.26
N TRP A 682 -19.46 -25.31 -4.00
CA TRP A 682 -18.38 -26.07 -3.38
C TRP A 682 -18.69 -26.43 -1.94
N ARG A 683 -18.13 -27.54 -1.50
CA ARG A 683 -18.12 -27.98 -0.11
C ARG A 683 -16.69 -28.05 0.38
N ILE A 684 -16.45 -27.54 1.58
CA ILE A 684 -15.18 -27.68 2.30
C ILE A 684 -15.44 -28.60 3.50
N ASP A 685 -14.62 -29.63 3.68
CA ASP A 685 -14.63 -30.42 4.92
C ASP A 685 -14.03 -29.58 6.04
N GLY A 686 -14.85 -29.18 7.00
CA GLY A 686 -14.39 -28.35 8.10
C GLY A 686 -13.48 -29.12 9.07
N SER A 687 -13.69 -30.43 9.21
CA SER A 687 -12.95 -31.25 10.17
C SER A 687 -11.47 -31.43 9.82
N GLU A 688 -11.12 -31.33 8.54
CA GLU A 688 -9.73 -31.27 8.03
C GLU A 688 -8.95 -30.02 8.49
N PHE A 689 -9.65 -28.96 8.89
CA PHE A 689 -9.06 -27.67 9.25
C PHE A 689 -9.25 -27.30 10.73
N GLY A 690 -9.79 -28.22 11.53
CA GLY A 690 -10.16 -27.94 12.92
C GLY A 690 -11.32 -26.94 13.05
N ASP A 691 -12.21 -26.93 12.05
CA ASP A 691 -13.39 -26.08 12.03
C ASP A 691 -14.49 -26.60 12.97
N SER A 692 -15.32 -25.69 13.47
CA SER A 692 -16.48 -26.02 14.32
C SER A 692 -17.67 -26.57 13.52
N ALA A 693 -17.79 -26.20 12.25
CA ALA A 693 -18.76 -26.79 11.34
C ALA A 693 -18.17 -28.08 10.75
N ALA A 694 -18.98 -29.14 10.63
CA ALA A 694 -18.51 -30.38 10.02
C ALA A 694 -18.15 -30.18 8.53
N ALA A 695 -18.90 -29.31 7.85
CA ALA A 695 -18.62 -28.89 6.50
C ALA A 695 -19.25 -27.51 6.24
N ILE A 696 -18.68 -26.77 5.29
CA ILE A 696 -19.24 -25.52 4.76
C ILE A 696 -19.62 -25.76 3.32
N TYR A 697 -20.82 -25.35 2.91
CA TYR A 697 -21.25 -25.38 1.52
C TYR A 697 -21.59 -23.98 1.05
N VAL A 698 -21.06 -23.60 -0.11
CA VAL A 698 -21.37 -22.33 -0.76
C VAL A 698 -21.88 -22.61 -2.15
N ALA A 699 -23.01 -22.00 -2.53
CA ALA A 699 -23.51 -21.99 -3.89
C ALA A 699 -23.50 -20.55 -4.41
N HIS A 700 -22.88 -20.33 -5.56
CA HIS A 700 -22.84 -19.05 -6.25
C HIS A 700 -23.57 -19.17 -7.59
N ASN A 701 -24.60 -18.35 -7.77
CA ASN A 701 -25.36 -18.25 -9.00
C ASN A 701 -25.04 -16.93 -9.71
N ALA A 702 -24.09 -16.96 -10.66
CA ALA A 702 -23.81 -15.82 -11.54
C ALA A 702 -24.80 -15.70 -12.71
N TRP A 703 -25.73 -16.66 -12.86
CA TRP A 703 -26.82 -16.55 -13.84
C TRP A 703 -27.79 -15.43 -13.47
N SER A 704 -28.50 -14.90 -14.48
CA SER A 704 -29.47 -13.82 -14.30
C SER A 704 -30.80 -14.28 -13.66
N ALA A 705 -31.13 -15.57 -13.74
CA ALA A 705 -32.35 -16.15 -13.18
C ALA A 705 -32.06 -17.10 -12.01
N GLN A 706 -33.10 -17.48 -11.27
CA GLN A 706 -32.99 -18.47 -10.20
C GLN A 706 -32.45 -19.81 -10.73
N VAL A 707 -31.55 -20.41 -9.96
CA VAL A 707 -31.04 -21.77 -10.20
C VAL A 707 -31.31 -22.61 -8.97
N ASN A 708 -31.80 -23.83 -9.18
CA ASN A 708 -32.03 -24.80 -8.13
C ASN A 708 -30.76 -25.62 -7.90
N PHE A 709 -30.27 -25.65 -6.66
CA PHE A 709 -29.12 -26.45 -6.24
C PHE A 709 -29.59 -27.64 -5.42
N THR A 710 -29.24 -28.85 -5.84
CA THR A 710 -29.38 -30.08 -5.06
C THR A 710 -28.22 -30.17 -4.07
N LEU A 711 -28.52 -30.18 -2.77
CA LEU A 711 -27.50 -30.16 -1.73
C LEU A 711 -26.78 -31.52 -1.62
N PRO A 712 -25.45 -31.54 -1.58
CA PRO A 712 -24.69 -32.78 -1.44
C PRO A 712 -24.78 -33.32 -0.01
N TRP A 713 -24.26 -34.53 0.21
CA TRP A 713 -24.16 -35.12 1.54
C TRP A 713 -23.42 -34.21 2.53
N PRO A 714 -24.01 -33.85 3.69
CA PRO A 714 -23.40 -32.96 4.69
C PRO A 714 -22.42 -33.65 5.66
N GLY A 715 -22.26 -34.97 5.57
CA GLY A 715 -21.57 -35.77 6.58
C GLY A 715 -22.53 -36.69 7.34
N ALA A 716 -21.97 -37.71 8.00
CA ALA A 716 -22.76 -38.74 8.67
C ALA A 716 -23.58 -38.16 9.83
N GLY A 717 -24.91 -38.32 9.77
CA GLY A 717 -25.84 -37.82 10.79
C GLY A 717 -25.98 -36.29 10.83
N LYS A 718 -25.57 -35.60 9.76
CA LYS A 718 -25.57 -34.13 9.67
C LYS A 718 -26.71 -33.61 8.79
N THR A 719 -27.04 -32.34 8.98
CA THR A 719 -27.94 -31.59 8.07
C THR A 719 -27.38 -30.21 7.77
N TRP A 720 -27.81 -29.63 6.64
CA TRP A 720 -27.43 -28.29 6.22
C TRP A 720 -28.27 -27.22 6.91
N HIS A 721 -27.60 -26.22 7.47
CA HIS A 721 -28.22 -25.04 8.06
C HIS A 721 -27.74 -23.77 7.34
N ARG A 722 -28.69 -22.90 6.98
CA ARG A 722 -28.41 -21.64 6.30
C ARG A 722 -27.88 -20.59 7.25
N VAL A 723 -26.67 -20.13 6.94
CA VAL A 723 -26.01 -19.00 7.58
C VAL A 723 -26.47 -17.69 6.95
N THR A 724 -26.42 -17.59 5.63
CA THR A 724 -26.84 -16.39 4.89
C THR A 724 -27.26 -16.75 3.47
N ASP A 725 -28.05 -15.86 2.87
CA ASP A 725 -28.44 -15.85 1.47
C ASP A 725 -28.44 -14.38 1.03
N THR A 726 -27.68 -14.01 -0.01
CA THR A 726 -27.51 -12.61 -0.39
C THR A 726 -28.72 -12.01 -1.11
N CYS A 727 -29.67 -12.84 -1.52
CA CYS A 727 -30.87 -12.44 -2.24
C CYS A 727 -31.68 -11.38 -1.50
N THR A 728 -32.41 -10.57 -2.25
CA THR A 728 -33.15 -9.40 -1.74
C THR A 728 -34.22 -9.75 -0.71
N TRP A 729 -34.85 -10.93 -0.82
CA TRP A 729 -35.85 -11.39 0.15
C TRP A 729 -35.27 -11.61 1.56
N ALA A 730 -33.96 -11.83 1.68
CA ALA A 730 -33.26 -12.11 2.94
C ALA A 730 -32.64 -10.85 3.58
N GLU A 731 -32.72 -9.70 2.91
CA GLU A 731 -32.08 -8.47 3.34
C GLU A 731 -32.60 -7.97 4.70
N GLY A 732 -31.68 -7.64 5.59
CA GLY A 732 -31.99 -7.07 6.91
C GLY A 732 -30.83 -7.22 7.90
N ALA A 733 -31.01 -6.66 9.10
CA ALA A 733 -29.98 -6.62 10.14
C ALA A 733 -29.45 -7.99 10.58
N THR A 734 -30.24 -9.07 10.41
CA THR A 734 -29.87 -10.43 10.81
C THR A 734 -29.70 -11.38 9.61
N GLN A 735 -29.38 -10.84 8.44
CA GLN A 735 -29.23 -11.63 7.22
C GLN A 735 -28.14 -12.70 7.35
N VAL A 736 -27.01 -12.33 7.98
CA VAL A 736 -26.03 -13.30 8.45
C VAL A 736 -26.45 -13.77 9.85
N ARG A 737 -26.75 -15.05 9.98
CA ARG A 737 -27.19 -15.63 11.25
C ARG A 737 -26.05 -15.67 12.26
N ALA A 738 -26.38 -15.32 13.51
CA ALA A 738 -25.46 -15.51 14.62
C ALA A 738 -25.21 -17.01 14.86
N PRO A 739 -24.03 -17.40 15.36
CA PRO A 739 -23.75 -18.81 15.67
C PRO A 739 -24.84 -19.44 16.54
N GLY A 740 -25.37 -20.58 16.09
CA GLY A 740 -26.45 -21.30 16.77
C GLY A 740 -27.87 -20.89 16.35
N THR A 741 -28.04 -19.88 15.50
CA THR A 741 -29.35 -19.40 14.99
C THR A 741 -29.56 -19.68 13.49
N GLU A 742 -28.72 -20.52 12.90
CA GLU A 742 -28.74 -20.91 11.50
C GLU A 742 -29.98 -21.77 11.19
N VAL A 743 -30.63 -21.48 10.07
CA VAL A 743 -31.95 -22.05 9.76
C VAL A 743 -31.78 -23.42 9.11
N LEU A 744 -32.39 -24.47 9.68
CA LEU A 744 -32.39 -25.81 9.07
C LEU A 744 -32.94 -25.74 7.64
N VAL A 745 -32.17 -26.27 6.68
CA VAL A 745 -32.57 -26.38 5.27
C VAL A 745 -32.97 -27.81 4.95
N GLY A 746 -32.14 -28.79 5.30
CA GLY A 746 -32.40 -30.20 5.04
C GLY A 746 -31.12 -31.04 4.93
N GLY A 747 -31.24 -32.29 4.49
CA GLY A 747 -30.13 -33.21 4.27
C GLY A 747 -29.67 -33.26 2.81
N GLU A 748 -28.95 -34.33 2.47
CA GLU A 748 -28.62 -34.68 1.09
C GLU A 748 -29.87 -34.70 0.19
N ASN A 749 -29.73 -34.27 -1.07
CA ASN A 749 -30.79 -34.17 -2.08
C ASN A 749 -31.88 -33.13 -1.81
N THR A 750 -31.79 -32.37 -0.71
CA THR A 750 -32.65 -31.19 -0.53
C THR A 750 -32.37 -30.20 -1.65
N VAL A 751 -33.41 -29.61 -2.24
CA VAL A 751 -33.26 -28.60 -3.31
C VAL A 751 -33.45 -27.22 -2.73
N TYR A 752 -32.51 -26.31 -3.02
CA TYR A 752 -32.59 -24.90 -2.63
C TYR A 752 -32.52 -23.99 -3.86
N GLY A 753 -33.48 -23.07 -4.00
CA GLY A 753 -33.49 -22.08 -5.08
C GLY A 753 -32.65 -20.85 -4.72
N VAL A 754 -31.52 -20.65 -5.42
CA VAL A 754 -30.70 -19.45 -5.26
C VAL A 754 -31.10 -18.45 -6.34
N CYS A 755 -31.48 -17.23 -5.97
CA CYS A 755 -31.90 -16.21 -6.93
C CYS A 755 -30.79 -15.89 -7.95
N GLY A 756 -31.17 -15.28 -9.07
CA GLY A 756 -30.19 -14.79 -10.04
C GLY A 756 -29.23 -13.79 -9.39
N ARG A 757 -27.93 -13.94 -9.67
CA ARG A 757 -26.87 -13.14 -9.06
C ARG A 757 -26.96 -13.19 -7.55
N GLY A 758 -27.01 -14.40 -7.00
CA GLY A 758 -27.14 -14.67 -5.56
C GLY A 758 -26.10 -15.67 -5.08
N SER A 759 -25.82 -15.64 -3.78
CA SER A 759 -24.93 -16.60 -3.13
C SER A 759 -25.56 -17.10 -1.83
N LEU A 760 -25.43 -18.40 -1.60
CA LEU A 760 -25.95 -19.12 -0.43
C LEU A 760 -24.78 -19.68 0.36
N VAL A 761 -24.82 -19.55 1.69
CA VAL A 761 -23.85 -20.15 2.61
C VAL A 761 -24.56 -21.04 3.61
N LEU A 762 -24.13 -22.29 3.67
CA LEU A 762 -24.61 -23.31 4.59
C LEU A 762 -23.47 -23.89 5.42
N ILE A 763 -23.80 -24.36 6.62
CA ILE A 763 -22.91 -25.17 7.45
C ILE A 763 -23.59 -26.48 7.83
N ALA A 764 -22.82 -27.56 7.95
CA ALA A 764 -23.30 -28.85 8.40
C ALA A 764 -23.20 -28.97 9.92
N LYS A 765 -24.29 -29.38 10.57
CA LYS A 765 -24.41 -29.54 12.04
C LYS A 765 -24.85 -30.93 12.44
#